data_AF-A0A8H4RGS0-F1
#
_entry.id   AF-A0A8H4RGS0-F1
#
_cell.length_a   1.000
_cell.length_b   1.000
_cell.length_c   1.000
_cell.angle_alpha   90.00
_cell.angle_beta   90.00
_cell.angle_gamma   90.00
#
_symmetry.space_group_name_H-M   'P 1'
#
loop_
_entity.id
_entity.type
_entity.pdbx_description
1 polymer ?
#
loop_
_entity_poly.entity_id
_entity_poly.type
_entity_poly.pdbx_seq_one_letter_code
_entity_poly.pdbx_strand_id
1 'polypeptide(L)'
;METLKLCATYLLMFLLTVGVALFLLNQIFKVQRDLREPPFIEPKLPFIGHVLGLASKKTEYYVELSKKSKLRIYGLLMPGMAGNRVYVINSPDLVVAVQRQHTVLSFWSVAAAFTAQLAGLSSYAEKTFVDNSHGEEWKPSLMRAEMENAHASFRSGGEFLAPLQITALEILAPSIGKLEAQIGETLELKRLVGDGMMASVTRSIFGVKNPFEDPSVGKDFEELEDNALGLMSLPFPRITAKKAYFCRERIVTAFKKYYDTNGQDTASHYTQEQSKIHSAYGFSNQDKARLDTANSHAFLANTTPTAFWTIYHIISDPRILQDVRDAILPLVTVKSINGVKSFEMNVTHITEIPVLRSVLHECLRHYGNGAGARVVTEDTLLENKYLLKKNSFVFMPNRSYHFDPTSWGPTVNEFDSYRFTRSKAPSGAFRGFGGGVNLCPGRFFCYEWDFSNVCYVDNPIQLQAFRIYARAILIRSLGHDDYVCILAAIGSTVHSSFMIYNTGKGYGAHLWDIRAISLTPQTLRDLSAMAIIYPLAMLLVKLTISLLYLRLFSLHKTFRNLVYGQMSVSVAFYTGLTIWQIYELLHCTTATSLSSKVCAVNAEVNLACACFNVATDFFLFALPVPIVMGLQMRNSKKMGLLAIFGAGFSATVVSLVRMILIAKDLHNPDLLYIAAYTSILTVVEINVGIIAASMSSLPIALKKGKPFFDNTLQSLQSNLLFTRSNRSKTSYESDHRSAASKPTEEFIPLEG
;
A
#
# COMPACT_ATOMS: atom_id res chain seq x y z
N MET A 1 -49.69 9.42 2.37
CA MET A 1 -49.26 10.70 1.78
C MET A 1 -48.52 11.58 2.79
N GLU A 2 -49.00 11.71 4.03
CA GLU A 2 -48.37 12.53 5.08
C GLU A 2 -46.96 12.08 5.47
N THR A 3 -46.73 10.77 5.63
CA THR A 3 -45.39 10.22 5.93
C THR A 3 -44.34 10.54 4.86
N LEU A 4 -44.74 10.61 3.58
CA LEU A 4 -43.84 11.00 2.49
C LEU A 4 -43.49 12.49 2.56
N LYS A 5 -44.48 13.35 2.86
CA LYS A 5 -44.24 14.78 3.15
C LYS A 5 -43.31 14.94 4.36
N LEU A 6 -43.52 14.16 5.42
CA LEU A 6 -42.71 14.23 6.63
C LEU A 6 -41.23 13.84 6.37
N CYS A 7 -40.98 12.74 5.64
CA CYS A 7 -39.63 12.38 5.22
C CYS A 7 -38.99 13.42 4.29
N ALA A 8 -39.75 14.01 3.35
CA ALA A 8 -39.26 15.09 2.51
C ALA A 8 -38.86 16.31 3.35
N THR A 9 -39.68 16.72 4.33
CA THR A 9 -39.36 17.82 5.25
C THR A 9 -38.13 17.51 6.10
N TYR A 10 -37.99 16.30 6.65
CA TYR A 10 -36.77 15.93 7.41
C TYR A 10 -35.52 15.90 6.55
N LEU A 11 -35.59 15.41 5.30
CA LEU A 11 -34.47 15.45 4.36
C LEU A 11 -34.11 16.90 3.98
N LEU A 12 -35.10 17.75 3.74
CA LEU A 12 -34.89 19.17 3.44
C LEU A 12 -34.26 19.89 4.64
N MET A 13 -34.75 19.65 5.86
CA MET A 13 -34.17 20.20 7.09
C MET A 13 -32.75 19.69 7.33
N PHE A 14 -32.46 18.40 7.05
CA PHE A 14 -31.10 17.86 7.15
C PHE A 14 -30.15 18.54 6.14
N LEU A 15 -30.55 18.63 4.86
CA LEU A 15 -29.76 19.31 3.83
C LEU A 15 -29.56 20.79 4.14
N LEU A 16 -30.59 21.48 4.66
CA LEU A 16 -30.49 22.86 5.12
C LEU A 16 -29.55 23.00 6.31
N THR A 17 -29.64 22.10 7.29
CA THR A 17 -28.77 22.10 8.49
C THR A 17 -27.31 21.83 8.11
N VAL A 18 -27.05 20.87 7.22
CA VAL A 18 -25.71 20.60 6.69
C VAL A 18 -25.20 21.79 5.85
N GLY A 19 -26.05 22.40 5.02
CA GLY A 19 -25.71 23.59 4.24
C GLY A 19 -25.36 24.79 5.12
N VAL A 20 -26.16 25.06 6.16
CA VAL A 20 -25.90 26.11 7.16
C VAL A 20 -24.65 25.79 7.98
N ALA A 21 -24.43 24.54 8.39
CA ALA A 21 -23.21 24.15 9.09
C ALA A 21 -21.95 24.36 8.22
N LEU A 22 -21.99 23.95 6.95
CA LEU A 22 -20.90 24.20 5.99
C LEU A 22 -20.70 25.69 5.72
N PHE A 23 -21.77 26.49 5.69
CA PHE A 23 -21.68 27.95 5.55
C PHE A 23 -21.12 28.64 6.80
N LEU A 24 -21.49 28.20 8.00
CA LEU A 24 -20.95 28.72 9.26
C LEU A 24 -19.47 28.34 9.43
N LEU A 25 -19.11 27.09 9.13
CA LEU A 25 -17.71 26.67 9.01
C LEU A 25 -16.95 27.53 7.98
N ASN A 26 -17.61 27.94 6.88
CA ASN A 26 -17.03 28.85 5.90
C ASN A 26 -16.79 30.27 6.40
N GLN A 27 -17.59 30.78 7.33
CA GLN A 27 -17.31 32.08 7.96
C GLN A 27 -16.24 31.95 9.07
N ILE A 28 -16.26 30.88 9.85
CA ILE A 28 -15.33 30.64 10.97
C ILE A 28 -13.91 30.37 10.50
N PHE A 29 -13.73 29.50 9.50
CA PHE A 29 -12.42 29.09 8.98
C PHE A 29 -12.01 29.86 7.72
N LYS A 30 -12.57 31.06 7.51
CA LYS A 30 -12.28 31.92 6.36
C LYS A 30 -10.85 32.47 6.42
N VAL A 31 -9.92 31.82 5.71
CA VAL A 31 -8.56 32.33 5.57
C VAL A 31 -8.57 33.61 4.74
N GLN A 32 -8.18 34.75 5.33
CA GLN A 32 -7.89 35.97 4.59
C GLN A 32 -6.72 35.72 3.63
N ARG A 33 -6.92 36.08 2.36
CA ARG A 33 -5.96 35.91 1.27
C ARG A 33 -5.28 37.25 0.99
N ASP A 34 -3.96 37.28 1.00
CA ASP A 34 -3.18 38.39 0.45
C ASP A 34 -3.18 38.29 -1.08
N LEU A 35 -3.29 39.42 -1.79
CA LEU A 35 -3.28 39.44 -3.26
C LEU A 35 -1.96 38.94 -3.87
N ARG A 36 -0.89 38.87 -3.07
CA ARG A 36 0.42 38.33 -3.46
C ARG A 36 0.55 36.82 -3.24
N GLU A 37 -0.39 36.18 -2.55
CA GLU A 37 -0.39 34.71 -2.44
C GLU A 37 -0.65 34.06 -3.82
N PRO A 38 -0.16 32.84 -4.08
CA PRO A 38 -0.55 32.06 -5.24
C PRO A 38 -2.07 31.96 -5.41
N PRO A 39 -2.59 31.94 -6.66
CA PRO A 39 -4.02 31.75 -6.91
C PRO A 39 -4.51 30.45 -6.27
N PHE A 40 -5.60 30.53 -5.50
CA PHE A 40 -6.21 29.37 -4.85
C PHE A 40 -7.15 28.65 -5.81
N ILE A 41 -7.08 27.31 -5.84
CA ILE A 41 -8.10 26.48 -6.48
C ILE A 41 -9.17 26.18 -5.44
N GLU A 42 -10.45 26.44 -5.77
CA GLU A 42 -11.55 26.09 -4.87
C GLU A 42 -11.93 24.60 -5.00
N PRO A 43 -12.28 23.93 -3.88
CA PRO A 43 -12.79 22.56 -3.92
C PRO A 43 -14.28 22.53 -4.31
N LYS A 44 -14.74 21.42 -4.91
CA LYS A 44 -16.18 21.21 -5.19
C LYS A 44 -17.04 21.19 -3.91
N LEU A 45 -16.46 20.70 -2.81
CA LEU A 45 -17.04 20.74 -1.48
C LEU A 45 -16.17 21.67 -0.62
N PRO A 46 -16.70 22.79 -0.12
CA PRO A 46 -15.97 23.68 0.79
C PRO A 46 -15.37 22.92 1.98
N PHE A 47 -14.21 23.39 2.47
CA PHE A 47 -13.44 22.86 3.62
C PHE A 47 -12.85 21.46 3.42
N ILE A 48 -13.65 20.47 3.05
CA ILE A 48 -13.24 19.06 3.02
C ILE A 48 -12.90 18.54 1.62
N GLY A 49 -13.27 19.22 0.53
CA GLY A 49 -13.14 18.65 -0.81
C GLY A 49 -11.71 18.40 -1.28
N HIS A 50 -10.72 19.18 -0.83
CA HIS A 50 -9.30 18.88 -1.08
C HIS A 50 -8.79 17.75 -0.19
N VAL A 51 -9.20 17.70 1.08
CA VAL A 51 -8.85 16.63 2.01
C VAL A 51 -9.41 15.27 1.53
N LEU A 52 -10.66 15.23 1.06
CA LEU A 52 -11.27 14.06 0.44
C LEU A 52 -10.60 13.68 -0.89
N GLY A 53 -10.20 14.68 -1.69
CA GLY A 53 -9.43 14.47 -2.90
C GLY A 53 -8.09 13.77 -2.63
N LEU A 54 -7.34 14.24 -1.63
CA LEU A 54 -6.09 13.63 -1.20
C LEU A 54 -6.28 12.26 -0.53
N ALA A 55 -7.31 12.10 0.30
CA ALA A 55 -7.61 10.82 0.95
C ALA A 55 -7.98 9.72 -0.07
N SER A 56 -8.65 10.09 -1.17
CA SER A 56 -9.08 9.15 -2.21
C SER A 56 -8.02 8.92 -3.31
N LYS A 57 -7.33 9.97 -3.77
CA LYS A 57 -6.40 9.91 -4.92
C LYS A 57 -4.92 10.10 -4.57
N LYS A 58 -4.58 10.25 -3.28
CA LYS A 58 -3.22 10.48 -2.78
C LYS A 58 -2.51 11.60 -3.58
N THR A 59 -1.25 11.42 -3.98
CA THR A 59 -0.47 12.43 -4.71
C THR A 59 -0.98 12.71 -6.13
N GLU A 60 -1.73 11.79 -6.76
CA GLU A 60 -2.32 12.01 -8.09
C GLU A 60 -3.40 13.11 -8.07
N TYR A 61 -4.01 13.41 -6.91
CA TYR A 61 -4.90 14.57 -6.76
C TYR A 61 -4.21 15.89 -7.13
N TYR A 62 -2.95 16.07 -6.75
CA TYR A 62 -2.17 17.25 -7.13
C TYR A 62 -1.91 17.28 -8.65
N VAL A 63 -1.71 16.12 -9.27
CA VAL A 63 -1.51 15.99 -10.72
C VAL A 63 -2.79 16.34 -11.50
N GLU A 64 -3.97 15.91 -11.02
CA GLU A 64 -5.26 16.30 -11.60
C GLU A 64 -5.51 17.82 -11.51
N LEU A 65 -5.25 18.42 -10.34
CA LEU A 65 -5.40 19.86 -10.14
C LEU A 65 -4.39 20.67 -10.97
N SER A 66 -3.15 20.17 -11.12
CA SER A 66 -2.14 20.70 -12.02
C SER A 66 -2.65 20.72 -13.47
N LYS A 67 -3.03 19.56 -14.02
CA LYS A 67 -3.56 19.40 -15.39
C LYS A 67 -4.78 20.29 -15.66
N LYS A 68 -5.70 20.39 -14.69
CA LYS A 68 -6.91 21.20 -14.83
C LYS A 68 -6.64 22.71 -14.79
N SER A 69 -5.79 23.16 -13.88
CA SER A 69 -5.56 24.59 -13.65
C SER A 69 -4.52 25.22 -14.57
N LYS A 70 -3.56 24.42 -15.06
CA LYS A 70 -2.36 24.87 -15.79
C LYS A 70 -1.54 25.93 -15.02
N LEU A 71 -1.70 25.99 -13.68
CA LEU A 71 -1.01 26.93 -12.81
C LEU A 71 0.38 26.41 -12.43
N ARG A 72 1.38 27.29 -12.52
CA ARG A 72 2.79 27.01 -12.14
C ARG A 72 2.96 26.82 -10.63
N ILE A 73 2.15 27.53 -9.85
CA ILE A 73 2.00 27.42 -8.40
C ILE A 73 0.55 27.79 -8.05
N TYR A 74 -0.05 27.08 -7.10
CA TYR A 74 -1.41 27.34 -6.64
C TYR A 74 -1.59 27.07 -5.14
N GLY A 75 -2.56 27.74 -4.52
CA GLY A 75 -2.96 27.52 -3.14
C GLY A 75 -4.13 26.54 -3.02
N LEU A 76 -4.17 25.82 -1.90
CA LEU A 76 -5.28 24.98 -1.46
C LEU A 76 -5.64 25.36 -0.03
N LEU A 77 -6.93 25.60 0.23
CA LEU A 77 -7.42 25.74 1.61
C LEU A 77 -7.62 24.34 2.20
N MET A 78 -6.86 24.01 3.24
CA MET A 78 -6.93 22.73 3.94
C MET A 78 -7.01 22.97 5.45
N PRO A 79 -8.23 23.20 5.97
CA PRO A 79 -8.50 23.40 7.38
C PRO A 79 -8.02 22.20 8.21
N GLY A 80 -7.37 22.47 9.34
CA GLY A 80 -6.81 21.43 10.20
C GLY A 80 -5.38 20.98 9.83
N MET A 81 -4.83 21.46 8.71
CA MET A 81 -3.38 21.46 8.49
C MET A 81 -2.78 22.77 9.03
N ALA A 82 -1.47 22.75 9.34
CA ALA A 82 -0.75 23.94 9.77
C ALA A 82 -0.99 25.12 8.79
N GLY A 83 -1.26 26.31 9.35
CA GLY A 83 -1.58 27.52 8.57
C GLY A 83 -2.95 27.52 7.87
N ASN A 84 -3.70 26.41 7.83
CA ASN A 84 -4.93 26.18 7.05
C ASN A 84 -4.78 26.33 5.52
N ARG A 85 -3.55 26.41 5.01
CA ARG A 85 -3.21 26.63 3.59
C ARG A 85 -2.02 25.78 3.18
N VAL A 86 -2.10 25.26 1.97
CA VAL A 86 -1.07 24.44 1.34
C VAL A 86 -0.80 24.96 -0.07
N TYR A 87 0.45 25.29 -0.37
CA TYR A 87 0.88 25.69 -1.70
C TYR A 87 1.40 24.47 -2.46
N VAL A 88 1.06 24.37 -3.74
CA VAL A 88 1.53 23.28 -4.61
C VAL A 88 2.23 23.89 -5.82
N ILE A 89 3.45 23.42 -6.09
CA ILE A 89 4.30 23.91 -7.17
C ILE A 89 4.33 22.87 -8.29
N ASN A 90 4.03 23.27 -9.52
CA ASN A 90 4.09 22.41 -10.71
C ASN A 90 5.25 22.77 -11.67
N SER A 91 5.97 23.86 -11.39
CA SER A 91 7.00 24.42 -12.28
C SER A 91 8.42 24.03 -11.82
N PRO A 92 9.26 23.38 -12.66
CA PRO A 92 10.62 22.96 -12.29
C PRO A 92 11.55 24.10 -11.85
N ASP A 93 11.41 25.30 -12.40
CA ASP A 93 12.20 26.48 -12.01
C ASP A 93 11.85 26.98 -10.60
N LEU A 94 10.55 26.99 -10.24
CA LEU A 94 10.09 27.33 -8.89
C LEU A 94 10.57 26.28 -7.86
N VAL A 95 10.77 25.03 -8.25
CA VAL A 95 11.41 24.02 -7.41
C VAL A 95 12.86 24.40 -7.09
N VAL A 96 13.62 24.93 -8.07
CA VAL A 96 15.00 25.42 -7.84
C VAL A 96 15.00 26.63 -6.91
N ALA A 97 14.03 27.53 -7.05
CA ALA A 97 13.84 28.65 -6.13
C ALA A 97 13.61 28.20 -4.67
N VAL A 98 12.74 27.19 -4.47
CA VAL A 98 12.50 26.60 -3.13
C VAL A 98 13.76 25.96 -2.54
N GLN A 99 14.62 25.34 -3.37
CA GLN A 99 15.89 24.77 -2.91
C GLN A 99 16.89 25.84 -2.45
N ARG A 100 16.88 27.04 -3.05
CA ARG A 100 17.70 28.17 -2.61
C ARG A 100 17.26 28.67 -1.24
N GLN A 101 15.95 28.81 -1.01
CA GLN A 101 15.36 29.30 0.25
C GLN A 101 15.17 28.20 1.33
N HIS A 102 16.04 27.19 1.40
CA HIS A 102 15.85 25.98 2.23
C HIS A 102 15.83 26.21 3.76
N THR A 103 16.33 27.34 4.25
CA THR A 103 16.26 27.75 5.66
C THR A 103 14.84 28.18 6.06
N VAL A 104 14.19 28.95 5.18
CA VAL A 104 12.81 29.46 5.37
C VAL A 104 11.77 28.43 4.93
N LEU A 105 12.06 27.68 3.88
CA LEU A 105 11.26 26.58 3.37
C LEU A 105 11.89 25.29 3.85
N SER A 106 11.66 24.97 5.13
CA SER A 106 12.31 23.86 5.83
C SER A 106 11.65 22.52 5.52
N PHE A 107 12.47 21.49 5.28
CA PHE A 107 12.04 20.09 5.22
C PHE A 107 12.09 19.41 6.58
N TRP A 108 13.07 19.75 7.40
CA TRP A 108 13.51 18.95 8.54
C TRP A 108 12.43 18.75 9.60
N SER A 109 11.60 19.75 9.85
CA SER A 109 10.51 19.66 10.83
C SER A 109 9.30 18.88 10.31
N VAL A 110 9.14 18.82 8.99
CA VAL A 110 8.15 17.93 8.34
C VAL A 110 8.61 16.48 8.44
N ALA A 111 9.90 16.24 8.13
CA ALA A 111 10.52 14.92 8.28
C ALA A 111 10.47 14.44 9.74
N ALA A 112 10.87 15.29 10.70
CA ALA A 112 10.90 14.95 12.11
C ALA A 112 9.51 14.56 12.65
N ALA A 113 8.48 15.34 12.32
CA ALA A 113 7.10 15.04 12.72
C ALA A 113 6.57 13.73 12.10
N PHE A 114 6.80 13.51 10.80
CA PHE A 114 6.37 12.27 10.15
C PHE A 114 7.11 11.04 10.68
N THR A 115 8.44 11.10 10.86
CA THR A 115 9.23 10.00 11.44
C THR A 115 8.78 9.69 12.85
N ALA A 116 8.59 10.70 13.72
CA ALA A 116 8.12 10.50 15.08
C ALA A 116 6.74 9.80 15.15
N GLN A 117 5.81 10.22 14.28
CA GLN A 117 4.46 9.64 14.21
C GLN A 117 4.46 8.21 13.60
N LEU A 118 5.26 7.97 12.55
CA LEU A 118 5.44 6.66 11.94
C LEU A 118 6.02 5.67 12.96
N ALA A 119 7.13 6.03 13.60
CA ALA A 119 7.78 5.29 14.69
C ALA A 119 6.85 5.09 15.91
N GLY A 120 5.99 6.07 16.18
CA GLY A 120 5.13 6.11 17.37
C GLY A 120 5.93 6.25 18.65
N LEU A 121 6.87 7.20 18.67
CA LEU A 121 7.80 7.47 19.77
C LEU A 121 7.09 7.70 21.12
N SER A 122 7.81 7.51 22.23
CA SER A 122 7.35 8.01 23.54
C SER A 122 7.28 9.54 23.53
N SER A 123 6.45 10.15 24.38
CA SER A 123 6.29 11.63 24.40
C SER A 123 7.58 12.37 24.76
N TYR A 124 8.53 11.73 25.43
CA TYR A 124 9.88 12.28 25.63
C TYR A 124 10.67 12.25 24.31
N ALA A 125 10.78 11.07 23.68
CA ALA A 125 11.52 10.90 22.45
C ALA A 125 10.92 11.73 21.30
N GLU A 126 9.61 11.78 21.14
CA GLU A 126 8.91 12.64 20.16
C GLU A 126 9.28 14.11 20.35
N LYS A 127 9.20 14.61 21.59
CA LYS A 127 9.55 15.99 21.91
C LYS A 127 11.01 16.27 21.56
N THR A 128 11.95 15.44 22.01
CA THR A 128 13.39 15.59 21.76
C THR A 128 13.77 15.45 20.28
N PHE A 129 13.05 14.61 19.52
CA PHE A 129 13.31 14.38 18.09
C PHE A 129 12.84 15.54 17.21
N VAL A 130 11.69 16.13 17.54
CA VAL A 130 11.14 17.29 16.83
C VAL A 130 11.80 18.60 17.30
N ASP A 131 12.28 18.66 18.54
CA ASP A 131 12.94 19.84 19.11
C ASP A 131 14.17 20.25 18.28
N ASN A 132 14.26 21.55 18.06
CA ASN A 132 15.23 22.19 17.20
C ASN A 132 15.42 21.53 15.82
N SER A 133 14.41 20.87 15.25
CA SER A 133 14.48 20.34 13.87
C SER A 133 14.68 21.43 12.81
N HIS A 134 14.22 22.66 13.07
CA HIS A 134 14.57 23.84 12.27
C HIS A 134 16.06 24.20 12.39
N GLY A 135 16.64 23.97 13.57
CA GLY A 135 18.07 23.99 13.85
C GLY A 135 18.67 25.39 13.94
N GLU A 136 18.30 26.10 14.99
CA GLU A 136 19.02 27.23 15.56
C GLU A 136 20.45 26.79 15.93
N GLU A 137 21.48 27.53 15.51
CA GLU A 137 22.89 27.10 15.54
C GLU A 137 23.42 26.75 16.94
N TRP A 138 22.98 27.50 17.95
CA TRP A 138 23.37 27.35 19.36
C TRP A 138 22.81 26.11 20.07
N LYS A 139 21.89 25.35 19.45
CA LYS A 139 21.15 24.27 20.11
C LYS A 139 21.36 22.94 19.36
N PRO A 140 21.59 21.81 20.05
CA PRO A 140 21.68 20.51 19.39
C PRO A 140 20.35 20.12 18.72
N SER A 141 20.40 19.28 17.68
CA SER A 141 19.20 18.71 17.03
C SER A 141 19.45 17.24 16.70
N LEU A 142 18.64 16.35 17.28
CA LEU A 142 18.77 14.91 17.08
C LEU A 142 18.56 14.53 15.60
N MET A 143 17.52 15.09 14.97
CA MET A 143 17.25 14.89 13.54
C MET A 143 18.43 15.32 12.65
N ARG A 144 19.17 16.38 13.00
CA ARG A 144 20.38 16.77 12.24
C ARG A 144 21.52 15.80 12.46
N ALA A 145 21.80 15.41 13.71
CA ALA A 145 22.85 14.45 14.03
C ALA A 145 22.63 13.08 13.33
N GLU A 146 21.39 12.60 13.28
CA GLU A 146 21.05 11.38 12.52
C GLU A 146 21.34 11.52 11.02
N MET A 147 21.03 12.68 10.43
CA MET A 147 21.23 12.95 9.01
C MET A 147 22.70 13.19 8.66
N GLU A 148 23.48 13.77 9.58
CA GLU A 148 24.93 13.90 9.47
C GLU A 148 25.60 12.51 9.47
N ASN A 149 25.21 11.61 10.39
CA ASN A 149 25.65 10.22 10.38
C ASN A 149 25.22 9.48 9.11
N ALA A 150 23.97 9.65 8.65
CA ALA A 150 23.52 9.08 7.38
C ALA A 150 24.37 9.61 6.20
N HIS A 151 24.62 10.91 6.13
CA HIS A 151 25.44 11.50 5.08
C HIS A 151 26.91 11.07 5.13
N ALA A 152 27.47 10.84 6.31
CA ALA A 152 28.82 10.28 6.48
C ALA A 152 28.88 8.81 6.05
N SER A 153 27.94 7.99 6.55
CA SER A 153 27.92 6.54 6.32
C SER A 153 27.60 6.13 4.88
N PHE A 154 26.78 6.92 4.16
CA PHE A 154 26.39 6.64 2.76
C PHE A 154 27.12 7.54 1.74
N ARG A 155 28.24 8.18 2.12
CA ARG A 155 28.98 9.07 1.21
C ARG A 155 29.71 8.27 0.12
N SER A 156 29.53 8.66 -1.15
CA SER A 156 30.39 8.17 -2.24
C SER A 156 31.86 8.54 -1.99
N GLY A 157 32.76 7.57 -2.12
CA GLY A 157 34.17 7.70 -1.74
C GLY A 157 34.42 7.79 -0.23
N GLY A 158 33.41 7.55 0.61
CA GLY A 158 33.55 7.44 2.06
C GLY A 158 33.90 6.03 2.52
N GLU A 159 34.59 5.93 3.65
CA GLU A 159 35.09 4.67 4.24
C GLU A 159 34.00 3.62 4.50
N PHE A 160 32.79 4.06 4.84
CA PHE A 160 31.72 3.19 5.34
C PHE A 160 30.77 2.63 4.27
N LEU A 161 30.75 3.23 3.06
CA LEU A 161 29.80 2.85 2.02
C LEU A 161 30.18 1.51 1.36
N ALA A 162 31.46 1.32 1.02
CA ALA A 162 31.92 0.10 0.36
C ALA A 162 31.71 -1.17 1.20
N PRO A 163 32.02 -1.21 2.52
CA PRO A 163 31.70 -2.36 3.38
C PRO A 163 30.21 -2.71 3.41
N LEU A 164 29.32 -1.71 3.50
CA LEU A 164 27.86 -1.91 3.45
C LEU A 164 27.44 -2.63 2.16
N GLN A 165 27.97 -2.19 1.03
CA GLN A 165 27.67 -2.76 -0.28
C GLN A 165 28.24 -4.17 -0.43
N ILE A 166 29.47 -4.42 0.02
CA ILE A 166 30.09 -5.75 -0.03
C ILE A 166 29.25 -6.75 0.79
N THR A 167 28.90 -6.41 2.04
CA THR A 167 28.06 -7.28 2.88
C THR A 167 26.71 -7.58 2.23
N ALA A 168 26.06 -6.60 1.61
CA ALA A 168 24.81 -6.84 0.92
C ALA A 168 25.00 -7.79 -0.30
N LEU A 169 26.10 -7.65 -1.08
CA LEU A 169 26.38 -8.48 -2.26
C LEU A 169 26.61 -9.94 -1.86
N GLU A 170 27.36 -10.17 -0.78
CA GLU A 170 27.63 -11.48 -0.19
C GLU A 170 26.34 -12.22 0.23
N ILE A 171 25.29 -11.47 0.60
CA ILE A 171 23.97 -12.03 0.95
C ILE A 171 23.15 -12.35 -0.30
N LEU A 172 23.26 -11.56 -1.38
CA LEU A 172 22.58 -11.86 -2.65
C LEU A 172 23.21 -13.01 -3.43
N ALA A 173 24.55 -13.13 -3.47
CA ALA A 173 25.22 -14.08 -4.35
C ALA A 173 24.77 -15.56 -4.18
N PRO A 174 24.58 -16.10 -2.95
CA PRO A 174 24.04 -17.45 -2.75
C PRO A 174 22.60 -17.62 -3.25
N SER A 175 21.84 -16.53 -3.34
CA SER A 175 20.45 -16.53 -3.85
C SER A 175 20.42 -16.71 -5.36
N ILE A 176 21.41 -16.15 -6.08
CA ILE A 176 21.57 -16.34 -7.53
C ILE A 176 21.97 -17.79 -7.84
N GLY A 177 22.89 -18.37 -7.07
CA GLY A 177 23.29 -19.78 -7.23
C GLY A 177 22.14 -20.78 -7.06
N LYS A 178 21.11 -20.47 -6.26
CA LYS A 178 19.92 -21.31 -6.14
C LYS A 178 19.06 -21.32 -7.41
N LEU A 179 19.08 -20.27 -8.22
CA LEU A 179 18.30 -20.19 -9.46
C LEU A 179 18.77 -21.21 -10.51
N GLU A 180 20.05 -21.61 -10.50
CA GLU A 180 20.56 -22.67 -11.38
C GLU A 180 19.88 -24.02 -11.10
N ALA A 181 19.58 -24.32 -9.83
CA ALA A 181 18.83 -25.52 -9.43
C ALA A 181 17.32 -25.43 -9.76
N GLN A 182 16.82 -24.27 -10.16
CA GLN A 182 15.40 -24.00 -10.48
C GLN A 182 15.17 -23.74 -11.98
N ILE A 183 16.13 -24.09 -12.85
CA ILE A 183 15.98 -23.95 -14.31
C ILE A 183 14.79 -24.79 -14.78
N GLY A 184 13.79 -24.11 -15.37
CA GLY A 184 12.53 -24.70 -15.82
C GLY A 184 11.34 -24.45 -14.88
N GLU A 185 11.57 -23.96 -13.66
CA GLU A 185 10.50 -23.54 -12.75
C GLU A 185 9.98 -22.14 -13.11
N THR A 186 8.68 -21.89 -12.87
CA THR A 186 8.09 -20.54 -12.96
C THR A 186 8.16 -19.88 -11.59
N LEU A 187 8.91 -18.77 -11.49
CA LEU A 187 9.10 -18.04 -10.23
C LEU A 187 8.27 -16.75 -10.20
N GLU A 188 7.65 -16.48 -9.05
CA GLU A 188 6.99 -15.21 -8.77
C GLU A 188 8.06 -14.17 -8.45
N LEU A 189 8.35 -13.36 -9.45
CA LEU A 189 9.60 -12.63 -9.52
C LEU A 189 9.59 -11.44 -8.51
N LYS A 190 8.41 -10.87 -8.12
CA LYS A 190 8.31 -9.91 -6.99
C LYS A 190 8.83 -10.51 -5.71
N ARG A 191 8.47 -11.77 -5.42
CA ARG A 191 8.95 -12.45 -4.23
C ARG A 191 10.46 -12.61 -4.27
N LEU A 192 11.03 -12.97 -5.44
CA LEU A 192 12.48 -13.10 -5.61
C LEU A 192 13.23 -11.80 -5.31
N VAL A 193 12.73 -10.65 -5.79
CA VAL A 193 13.32 -9.32 -5.51
C VAL A 193 13.07 -8.86 -4.10
N GLY A 194 11.81 -8.91 -3.67
CA GLY A 194 11.36 -8.44 -2.38
C GLY A 194 12.17 -9.08 -1.27
N ASP A 195 12.29 -10.41 -1.32
CA ASP A 195 13.04 -11.17 -0.32
C ASP A 195 14.55 -10.92 -0.45
N GLY A 196 15.10 -10.88 -1.66
CA GLY A 196 16.53 -10.61 -1.89
C GLY A 196 16.96 -9.20 -1.41
N MET A 197 16.23 -8.16 -1.81
CA MET A 197 16.50 -6.77 -1.43
C MET A 197 16.25 -6.55 0.05
N MET A 198 15.16 -7.09 0.60
CA MET A 198 14.89 -6.97 2.04
C MET A 198 15.98 -7.65 2.86
N ALA A 199 16.37 -8.88 2.52
CA ALA A 199 17.45 -9.58 3.21
C ALA A 199 18.78 -8.82 3.10
N SER A 200 19.24 -8.50 1.90
CA SER A 200 20.56 -7.87 1.68
C SER A 200 20.70 -6.47 2.29
N VAL A 201 19.70 -5.60 2.11
CA VAL A 201 19.72 -4.23 2.65
C VAL A 201 19.61 -4.25 4.18
N THR A 202 18.70 -5.03 4.75
CA THR A 202 18.56 -5.06 6.23
C THR A 202 19.75 -5.74 6.90
N ARG A 203 20.35 -6.76 6.25
CA ARG A 203 21.54 -7.45 6.75
C ARG A 203 22.80 -6.60 6.70
N SER A 204 23.02 -5.81 5.65
CA SER A 204 24.13 -4.85 5.60
C SER A 204 24.00 -3.75 6.66
N ILE A 205 22.79 -3.22 6.87
CA ILE A 205 22.55 -2.17 7.87
C ILE A 205 22.64 -2.73 9.30
N PHE A 206 21.81 -3.72 9.66
CA PHE A 206 21.63 -4.20 11.03
C PHE A 206 22.55 -5.39 11.40
N GLY A 207 23.34 -5.90 10.47
CA GLY A 207 24.38 -6.91 10.74
C GLY A 207 23.86 -8.28 11.16
N VAL A 208 24.72 -9.03 11.86
CA VAL A 208 24.54 -10.49 12.06
C VAL A 208 23.28 -10.86 12.85
N LYS A 209 22.80 -9.94 13.71
CA LYS A 209 21.61 -10.11 14.55
C LYS A 209 20.34 -9.45 13.98
N ASN A 210 20.35 -9.01 12.72
CA ASN A 210 19.26 -8.35 12.00
C ASN A 210 17.85 -8.94 12.32
N PRO A 211 16.87 -8.13 12.76
CA PRO A 211 15.50 -8.60 13.02
C PRO A 211 14.78 -9.21 11.81
N PHE A 212 15.12 -8.80 10.58
CA PHE A 212 14.48 -9.28 9.35
C PHE A 212 14.89 -10.71 8.94
N GLU A 213 15.85 -11.33 9.65
CA GLU A 213 16.13 -12.77 9.52
C GLU A 213 14.93 -13.64 9.97
N ASP A 214 13.99 -13.08 10.73
CA ASP A 214 12.67 -13.67 10.97
C ASP A 214 11.70 -13.23 9.85
N PRO A 215 11.22 -14.16 8.98
CA PRO A 215 10.34 -13.81 7.87
C PRO A 215 8.99 -13.21 8.30
N SER A 216 8.60 -13.33 9.57
CA SER A 216 7.42 -12.65 10.10
C SER A 216 7.62 -11.13 10.25
N VAL A 217 8.85 -10.69 10.56
CA VAL A 217 9.21 -9.25 10.60
C VAL A 217 9.15 -8.64 9.21
N GLY A 218 9.65 -9.35 8.19
CA GLY A 218 9.53 -8.92 6.80
C GLY A 218 8.08 -8.77 6.32
N LYS A 219 7.22 -9.76 6.62
CA LYS A 219 5.77 -9.69 6.29
C LYS A 219 5.03 -8.59 7.06
N ASP A 220 5.38 -8.38 8.33
CA ASP A 220 4.85 -7.28 9.11
C ASP A 220 5.29 -5.93 8.55
N PHE A 221 6.50 -5.86 7.98
CA PHE A 221 7.02 -4.67 7.32
C PHE A 221 6.33 -4.40 5.98
N GLU A 222 6.16 -5.41 5.11
CA GLU A 222 5.32 -5.29 3.89
C GLU A 222 3.93 -4.71 4.22
N GLU A 223 3.30 -5.22 5.27
CA GLU A 223 1.98 -4.75 5.73
C GLU A 223 2.01 -3.35 6.36
N LEU A 224 3.12 -2.97 7.01
CA LEU A 224 3.34 -1.62 7.52
C LEU A 224 3.45 -0.62 6.37
N GLU A 225 4.23 -0.95 5.33
CA GLU A 225 4.46 -0.13 4.14
C GLU A 225 3.17 0.22 3.40
N ASP A 226 2.38 -0.79 3.02
CA ASP A 226 1.12 -0.64 2.29
C ASP A 226 0.12 0.30 2.99
N ASN A 227 0.26 0.44 4.32
CA ASN A 227 -0.65 1.18 5.19
C ASN A 227 0.03 2.36 5.94
N ALA A 228 1.29 2.69 5.65
CA ALA A 228 2.09 3.65 6.42
C ALA A 228 1.45 5.06 6.46
N LEU A 229 0.85 5.49 5.35
CA LEU A 229 0.10 6.75 5.25
C LEU A 229 -1.05 6.83 6.27
N GLY A 230 -1.66 5.69 6.63
CA GLY A 230 -2.70 5.61 7.66
C GLY A 230 -2.17 5.94 9.06
N LEU A 231 -0.95 5.51 9.40
CA LEU A 231 -0.30 5.86 10.67
C LEU A 231 0.01 7.35 10.77
N MET A 232 0.47 7.94 9.66
CA MET A 232 0.87 9.35 9.57
C MET A 232 -0.31 10.33 9.44
N SER A 233 -1.45 9.89 8.88
CA SER A 233 -2.54 10.82 8.49
C SER A 233 -3.84 10.64 9.26
N LEU A 234 -4.07 9.51 9.93
CA LEU A 234 -5.33 9.24 10.61
C LEU A 234 -5.18 9.40 12.13
N PRO A 235 -6.15 10.06 12.82
CA PRO A 235 -6.12 10.20 14.27
C PRO A 235 -6.31 8.84 14.94
N PHE A 236 -5.68 8.64 16.10
CA PHE A 236 -5.76 7.40 16.89
C PHE A 236 -5.40 6.12 16.08
N PRO A 237 -4.17 5.99 15.55
CA PRO A 237 -3.76 4.93 14.62
C PRO A 237 -3.99 3.50 15.14
N ARG A 238 -4.00 3.29 16.46
CA ARG A 238 -4.37 2.02 17.11
C ARG A 238 -5.79 1.53 16.75
N ILE A 239 -6.66 2.44 16.33
CA ILE A 239 -8.05 2.20 15.91
C ILE A 239 -8.18 2.35 14.39
N THR A 240 -7.74 3.48 13.84
CA THR A 240 -7.96 3.87 12.43
C THR A 240 -7.00 3.21 11.44
N ALA A 241 -5.77 2.90 11.86
CA ALA A 241 -4.74 2.23 11.08
C ALA A 241 -4.30 0.92 11.78
N LYS A 242 -5.26 0.20 12.36
CA LYS A 242 -5.05 -0.90 13.32
C LYS A 242 -4.06 -1.97 12.84
N LYS A 243 -4.11 -2.34 11.55
CA LYS A 243 -3.25 -3.40 10.98
C LYS A 243 -1.79 -2.92 10.95
N ALA A 244 -1.51 -1.77 10.33
CA ALA A 244 -0.22 -1.10 10.35
C ALA A 244 0.31 -0.89 11.77
N TYR A 245 -0.55 -0.42 12.69
CA TYR A 245 -0.18 -0.19 14.09
C TYR A 245 0.33 -1.47 14.74
N PHE A 246 -0.41 -2.58 14.67
CA PHE A 246 0.03 -3.82 15.32
C PHE A 246 1.22 -4.48 14.62
N CYS A 247 1.39 -4.31 13.30
CA CYS A 247 2.59 -4.78 12.60
C CYS A 247 3.82 -3.98 13.05
N ARG A 248 3.73 -2.64 13.09
CA ARG A 248 4.75 -1.78 13.70
C ARG A 248 5.11 -2.22 15.12
N GLU A 249 4.14 -2.42 16.00
CA GLU A 249 4.45 -2.83 17.38
C GLU A 249 5.15 -4.22 17.46
N ARG A 250 4.94 -5.12 16.49
CA ARG A 250 5.69 -6.39 16.40
C ARG A 250 7.12 -6.19 15.88
N ILE A 251 7.31 -5.41 14.82
CA ILE A 251 8.63 -5.04 14.30
C ILE A 251 9.44 -4.31 15.40
N VAL A 252 8.83 -3.35 16.08
CA VAL A 252 9.41 -2.65 17.25
C VAL A 252 9.79 -3.63 18.37
N THR A 253 9.00 -4.70 18.60
CA THR A 253 9.35 -5.73 19.60
C THR A 253 10.59 -6.52 19.16
N ALA A 254 10.72 -6.84 17.88
CA ALA A 254 11.90 -7.52 17.33
C ALA A 254 13.15 -6.63 17.40
N PHE A 255 13.04 -5.35 17.01
CA PHE A 255 14.12 -4.36 17.18
C PHE A 255 14.46 -4.09 18.65
N LYS A 256 13.49 -4.11 19.57
CA LYS A 256 13.77 -3.95 21.00
C LYS A 256 14.61 -5.12 21.51
N LYS A 257 14.27 -6.36 21.13
CA LYS A 257 15.08 -7.55 21.44
C LYS A 257 16.49 -7.45 20.85
N TYR A 258 16.63 -6.93 19.63
CA TYR A 258 17.93 -6.66 19.01
C TYR A 258 18.76 -5.69 19.88
N TYR A 259 18.21 -4.54 20.26
CA TYR A 259 18.90 -3.59 21.14
C TYR A 259 19.19 -4.14 22.56
N ASP A 260 18.26 -4.87 23.16
CA ASP A 260 18.43 -5.49 24.48
C ASP A 260 19.49 -6.61 24.50
N THR A 261 19.85 -7.18 23.34
CA THR A 261 20.83 -8.27 23.20
C THR A 261 22.12 -7.83 22.49
N ASN A 262 22.37 -6.52 22.47
CA ASN A 262 23.50 -5.88 21.81
C ASN A 262 23.62 -6.34 20.34
N GLY A 263 22.53 -6.14 19.61
CA GLY A 263 22.41 -6.37 18.17
C GLY A 263 23.33 -5.48 17.36
N GLN A 264 23.27 -4.18 17.70
CA GLN A 264 23.99 -3.10 17.04
C GLN A 264 25.51 -3.28 17.01
N ASP A 265 26.10 -3.97 17.99
CA ASP A 265 27.54 -4.17 18.09
C ASP A 265 28.12 -4.98 16.91
N THR A 266 27.25 -5.71 16.19
CA THR A 266 27.59 -6.49 14.98
C THR A 266 27.07 -5.85 13.69
N ALA A 267 26.55 -4.63 13.76
CA ALA A 267 25.90 -3.91 12.68
C ALA A 267 26.86 -2.97 11.94
N SER A 268 26.36 -2.30 10.90
CA SER A 268 27.08 -1.26 10.18
C SER A 268 27.55 -0.11 11.08
N HIS A 269 28.56 0.64 10.60
CA HIS A 269 28.96 1.92 11.20
C HIS A 269 27.74 2.83 11.42
N TYR A 270 26.86 2.93 10.42
CA TYR A 270 25.62 3.71 10.51
C TYR A 270 24.80 3.36 11.75
N THR A 271 24.45 2.08 11.93
CA THR A 271 23.60 1.63 13.04
C THR A 271 24.30 1.72 14.40
N GLN A 272 25.60 1.43 14.45
CA GLN A 272 26.39 1.63 15.67
C GLN A 272 26.38 3.09 16.10
N GLU A 273 26.62 4.02 15.16
CA GLU A 273 26.69 5.45 15.44
C GLU A 273 25.31 6.05 15.74
N GLN A 274 24.23 5.61 15.06
CA GLN A 274 22.87 6.00 15.44
C GLN A 274 22.56 5.58 16.88
N SER A 275 22.91 4.36 17.29
CA SER A 275 22.69 3.90 18.66
C SER A 275 23.44 4.75 19.70
N LYS A 276 24.66 5.21 19.39
CA LYS A 276 25.43 6.14 20.24
C LYS A 276 24.73 7.50 20.33
N ILE A 277 24.37 8.08 19.18
CA ILE A 277 23.64 9.36 19.10
C ILE A 277 22.34 9.28 19.92
N HIS A 278 21.51 8.27 19.70
CA HIS A 278 20.27 8.05 20.47
C HIS A 278 20.54 7.95 21.98
N SER A 279 21.60 7.25 22.38
CA SER A 279 21.98 7.12 23.80
C SER A 279 22.37 8.46 24.42
N ALA A 280 23.11 9.29 23.69
CA ALA A 280 23.53 10.63 24.14
C ALA A 280 22.33 11.58 24.35
N TYR A 281 21.25 11.40 23.56
CA TYR A 281 19.97 12.10 23.74
C TYR A 281 19.01 11.41 24.73
N GLY A 282 19.47 10.40 25.48
CA GLY A 282 18.69 9.73 26.53
C GLY A 282 17.60 8.78 26.03
N PHE A 283 17.65 8.32 24.77
CA PHE A 283 16.63 7.45 24.21
C PHE A 283 16.75 6.03 24.75
N SER A 284 15.62 5.45 25.16
CA SER A 284 15.55 4.07 25.59
C SER A 284 15.73 3.10 24.40
N ASN A 285 16.13 1.86 24.65
CA ASN A 285 16.13 0.79 23.62
C ASN A 285 14.76 0.64 22.93
N GLN A 286 13.67 0.98 23.61
CA GLN A 286 12.32 0.99 23.05
C GLN A 286 12.13 2.11 22.02
N ASP A 287 12.67 3.30 22.25
CA ASP A 287 12.60 4.43 21.32
C ASP A 287 13.56 4.25 20.14
N LYS A 288 14.78 3.73 20.38
CA LYS A 288 15.71 3.29 19.32
C LYS A 288 15.05 2.29 18.37
N ALA A 289 14.41 1.27 18.93
CA ALA A 289 13.69 0.26 18.16
C ALA A 289 12.53 0.83 17.32
N ARG A 290 11.88 1.90 17.81
CA ARG A 290 10.85 2.64 17.08
C ARG A 290 11.43 3.47 15.93
N LEU A 291 12.54 4.16 16.16
CA LEU A 291 13.25 4.87 15.11
C LEU A 291 13.73 3.91 14.02
N ASP A 292 14.33 2.77 14.34
CA ASP A 292 14.78 1.82 13.31
C ASP A 292 13.64 1.11 12.57
N THR A 293 12.49 0.94 13.21
CA THR A 293 11.26 0.53 12.51
C THR A 293 10.84 1.57 11.46
N ALA A 294 10.97 2.86 11.75
CA ALA A 294 10.71 3.94 10.79
C ALA A 294 11.86 4.15 9.78
N ASN A 295 13.13 3.93 10.15
CA ASN A 295 14.26 4.00 9.23
C ASN A 295 14.23 2.84 8.22
N SER A 296 13.68 1.69 8.60
CA SER A 296 13.44 0.57 7.66
C SER A 296 12.54 0.98 6.48
N HIS A 297 11.55 1.86 6.71
CA HIS A 297 10.78 2.50 5.63
C HIS A 297 11.70 3.28 4.68
N ALA A 298 12.58 4.13 5.23
CA ALA A 298 13.53 4.90 4.43
C ALA A 298 14.52 4.03 3.62
N PHE A 299 14.89 2.84 4.12
CA PHE A 299 15.80 1.92 3.42
C PHE A 299 15.13 1.06 2.34
N LEU A 300 13.87 0.66 2.52
CA LEU A 300 13.23 -0.36 1.69
C LEU A 300 12.10 0.17 0.80
N ALA A 301 11.34 1.18 1.23
CA ALA A 301 10.09 1.61 0.59
C ALA A 301 10.25 2.04 -0.88
N ASN A 302 11.40 2.64 -1.22
CA ASN A 302 11.72 3.02 -2.60
C ASN A 302 12.67 2.02 -3.27
N THR A 303 13.61 1.44 -2.52
CA THR A 303 14.66 0.56 -3.06
C THR A 303 14.06 -0.72 -3.63
N THR A 304 13.21 -1.44 -2.88
CA THR A 304 12.61 -2.69 -3.35
C THR A 304 11.76 -2.54 -4.63
N PRO A 305 10.82 -1.58 -4.75
CA PRO A 305 10.09 -1.40 -6.01
C PRO A 305 10.95 -0.80 -7.13
N THR A 306 12.01 -0.05 -6.83
CA THR A 306 12.93 0.47 -7.86
C THR A 306 13.78 -0.64 -8.46
N ALA A 307 14.33 -1.54 -7.63
CA ALA A 307 15.02 -2.74 -8.08
C ALA A 307 14.12 -3.58 -9.00
N PHE A 308 12.89 -3.88 -8.57
CA PHE A 308 11.88 -4.52 -9.42
C PHE A 308 11.81 -3.85 -10.79
N TRP A 309 11.36 -2.59 -10.86
CA TRP A 309 11.10 -1.97 -12.16
C TRP A 309 12.37 -1.86 -13.01
N THR A 310 13.52 -1.63 -12.39
CA THR A 310 14.80 -1.46 -13.09
C THR A 310 15.16 -2.72 -13.87
N ILE A 311 15.24 -3.87 -13.21
CA ILE A 311 15.60 -5.08 -13.94
C ILE A 311 14.41 -5.54 -14.84
N TYR A 312 13.15 -5.11 -14.58
CA TYR A 312 11.98 -5.51 -15.39
C TYR A 312 12.14 -5.06 -16.83
N HIS A 313 12.49 -3.78 -17.01
CA HIS A 313 12.80 -3.22 -18.32
C HIS A 313 14.12 -3.75 -18.90
N ILE A 314 15.03 -4.28 -18.07
CA ILE A 314 16.22 -5.00 -18.55
C ILE A 314 15.84 -6.35 -19.14
N ILE A 315 15.12 -7.22 -18.44
CA ILE A 315 14.86 -8.59 -18.93
C ILE A 315 13.71 -8.69 -19.93
N SER A 316 12.79 -7.72 -19.96
CA SER A 316 11.66 -7.71 -20.90
C SER A 316 12.00 -7.08 -22.26
N ASP A 317 13.05 -6.26 -22.36
CA ASP A 317 13.59 -5.77 -23.63
C ASP A 317 14.88 -6.52 -23.98
N PRO A 318 14.88 -7.42 -24.98
CA PRO A 318 16.07 -8.17 -25.39
C PRO A 318 17.27 -7.30 -25.77
N ARG A 319 17.06 -6.05 -26.18
CA ARG A 319 18.14 -5.12 -26.56
C ARG A 319 18.86 -4.59 -25.32
N ILE A 320 18.09 -4.13 -24.32
CA ILE A 320 18.65 -3.70 -23.04
C ILE A 320 19.31 -4.86 -22.32
N LEU A 321 18.70 -6.06 -22.35
CA LEU A 321 19.31 -7.26 -21.80
C LEU A 321 20.68 -7.55 -22.41
N GLN A 322 20.83 -7.34 -23.71
CA GLN A 322 22.10 -7.55 -24.40
C GLN A 322 23.11 -6.44 -24.08
N ASP A 323 22.74 -5.16 -24.18
CA ASP A 323 23.61 -4.03 -23.84
C ASP A 323 24.14 -4.11 -22.39
N VAL A 324 23.29 -4.53 -21.45
CA VAL A 324 23.66 -4.74 -20.04
C VAL A 324 24.60 -5.93 -19.88
N ARG A 325 24.38 -7.04 -20.60
CA ARG A 325 25.30 -8.19 -20.61
C ARG A 325 26.66 -7.83 -21.18
N ASP A 326 26.70 -7.13 -22.31
CA ASP A 326 27.94 -6.75 -22.99
C ASP A 326 28.77 -5.77 -22.15
N ALA A 327 28.12 -4.94 -21.33
CA ALA A 327 28.78 -4.07 -20.36
C ALA A 327 29.25 -4.79 -19.08
N ILE A 328 28.51 -5.80 -18.60
CA ILE A 328 28.81 -6.50 -17.33
C ILE A 328 29.78 -7.68 -17.52
N LEU A 329 29.66 -8.46 -18.59
CA LEU A 329 30.46 -9.67 -18.79
C LEU A 329 31.99 -9.43 -18.72
N PRO A 330 32.56 -8.32 -19.23
CA PRO A 330 34.00 -8.02 -19.07
C PRO A 330 34.43 -7.78 -17.62
N LEU A 331 33.49 -7.50 -16.71
CA LEU A 331 33.75 -7.29 -15.28
C LEU A 331 33.70 -8.61 -14.48
N VAL A 332 33.32 -9.73 -15.10
CA VAL A 332 33.13 -11.04 -14.45
C VAL A 332 34.30 -11.97 -14.76
N THR A 333 35.02 -12.37 -13.71
CA THR A 333 36.05 -13.42 -13.76
C THR A 333 35.44 -14.75 -13.33
N VAL A 334 35.55 -15.78 -14.18
CA VAL A 334 35.13 -17.14 -13.82
C VAL A 334 36.33 -17.91 -13.26
N LYS A 335 36.21 -18.39 -12.02
CA LYS A 335 37.18 -19.29 -11.39
C LYS A 335 36.58 -20.68 -11.21
N SER A 336 37.42 -21.71 -11.14
CA SER A 336 37.01 -23.06 -10.71
C SER A 336 37.64 -23.32 -9.34
N ILE A 337 36.81 -23.51 -8.31
CA ILE A 337 37.24 -23.79 -6.94
C ILE A 337 36.60 -25.12 -6.55
N ASN A 338 37.43 -26.13 -6.28
CA ASN A 338 36.99 -27.50 -5.94
C ASN A 338 35.98 -28.11 -6.94
N GLY A 339 36.11 -27.78 -8.23
CA GLY A 339 35.20 -28.23 -9.29
C GLY A 339 33.90 -27.43 -9.43
N VAL A 340 33.63 -26.48 -8.53
CA VAL A 340 32.50 -25.55 -8.62
C VAL A 340 32.95 -24.30 -9.37
N LYS A 341 32.15 -23.85 -10.35
CA LYS A 341 32.35 -22.55 -11.00
C LYS A 341 31.97 -21.44 -10.03
N SER A 342 32.93 -20.59 -9.69
CA SER A 342 32.72 -19.34 -8.96
C SER A 342 32.77 -18.17 -9.94
N PHE A 343 31.84 -17.24 -9.80
CA PHE A 343 31.80 -16.00 -10.58
C PHE A 343 32.16 -14.84 -9.65
N GLU A 344 33.29 -14.20 -9.91
CA GLU A 344 33.71 -12.99 -9.20
C GLU A 344 33.47 -11.78 -10.10
N MET A 345 32.69 -10.80 -9.64
CA MET A 345 32.42 -9.57 -10.37
C MET A 345 33.15 -8.39 -9.73
N ASN A 346 33.89 -7.63 -10.54
CA ASN A 346 34.37 -6.32 -10.12
C ASN A 346 33.23 -5.30 -10.22
N VAL A 347 32.76 -4.83 -9.06
CA VAL A 347 31.63 -3.89 -8.97
C VAL A 347 32.05 -2.42 -8.91
N THR A 348 33.35 -2.10 -8.82
CA THR A 348 33.87 -0.73 -8.62
C THR A 348 33.41 0.26 -9.69
N HIS A 349 33.16 -0.22 -10.92
CA HIS A 349 32.72 0.61 -12.05
C HIS A 349 31.27 0.32 -12.51
N ILE A 350 30.48 -0.43 -11.73
CA ILE A 350 29.10 -0.81 -12.14
C ILE A 350 28.19 0.42 -12.31
N THR A 351 28.42 1.48 -11.51
CA THR A 351 27.74 2.78 -11.62
C THR A 351 28.10 3.58 -12.87
N GLU A 352 29.24 3.27 -13.48
CA GLU A 352 29.74 3.95 -14.68
C GLU A 352 29.02 3.46 -15.94
N ILE A 353 28.42 2.25 -15.91
CA ILE A 353 27.66 1.65 -17.00
C ILE A 353 26.45 2.55 -17.38
N PRO A 354 26.45 3.20 -18.56
CA PRO A 354 25.46 4.24 -18.85
C PRO A 354 24.04 3.70 -19.03
N VAL A 355 23.87 2.55 -19.69
CA VAL A 355 22.55 1.93 -19.96
C VAL A 355 21.87 1.53 -18.65
N LEU A 356 22.60 0.90 -17.73
CA LEU A 356 22.11 0.53 -16.40
C LEU A 356 21.61 1.75 -15.61
N ARG A 357 22.47 2.77 -15.49
CA ARG A 357 22.11 4.05 -14.83
C ARG A 357 20.87 4.68 -15.47
N SER A 358 20.73 4.57 -16.79
CA SER A 358 19.62 5.14 -17.53
C SER A 358 18.30 4.42 -17.27
N VAL A 359 18.28 3.09 -17.24
CA VAL A 359 17.07 2.32 -16.87
C VAL A 359 16.64 2.62 -15.44
N LEU A 360 17.59 2.66 -14.50
CA LEU A 360 17.34 3.04 -13.09
C LEU A 360 16.72 4.45 -12.98
N HIS A 361 17.33 5.44 -13.63
CA HIS A 361 16.82 6.81 -13.63
C HIS A 361 15.44 6.91 -14.29
N GLU A 362 15.18 6.16 -15.38
CA GLU A 362 13.87 6.12 -16.02
C GLU A 362 12.82 5.44 -15.13
N CYS A 363 13.17 4.40 -14.37
CA CYS A 363 12.28 3.81 -13.36
C CYS A 363 11.90 4.82 -12.27
N LEU A 364 12.89 5.54 -11.72
CA LEU A 364 12.66 6.59 -10.74
C LEU A 364 11.86 7.77 -11.28
N ARG A 365 11.94 8.07 -12.59
CA ARG A 365 11.10 9.07 -13.26
C ARG A 365 9.68 8.55 -13.51
N HIS A 366 9.54 7.33 -13.98
CA HIS A 366 8.27 6.82 -14.49
C HIS A 366 7.34 6.33 -13.35
N TYR A 367 7.89 5.62 -12.37
CA TYR A 367 7.16 5.03 -11.25
C TYR A 367 7.19 5.88 -9.97
N GLY A 368 8.15 6.78 -9.82
CA GLY A 368 8.27 7.66 -8.66
C GLY A 368 7.04 8.56 -8.44
N ASN A 369 6.28 8.31 -7.37
CA ASN A 369 5.01 8.99 -7.09
C ASN A 369 5.04 9.95 -5.88
N GLY A 370 6.21 10.13 -5.26
CA GLY A 370 6.43 10.97 -4.08
C GLY A 370 6.23 12.47 -4.32
N ALA A 371 6.25 13.25 -3.23
CA ALA A 371 6.17 14.70 -3.27
C ALA A 371 7.16 15.33 -2.28
N GLY A 372 7.95 16.29 -2.74
CA GLY A 372 8.82 17.07 -1.86
C GLY A 372 7.99 18.03 -0.98
N ALA A 373 7.93 17.79 0.32
CA ALA A 373 7.22 18.65 1.27
C ALA A 373 8.16 19.68 1.92
N ARG A 374 7.66 20.87 2.25
CA ARG A 374 8.30 21.88 3.12
C ARG A 374 7.26 22.53 4.03
N VAL A 375 7.70 23.11 5.14
CA VAL A 375 6.95 24.09 5.94
C VAL A 375 7.60 25.47 5.79
N VAL A 376 6.76 26.47 5.63
CA VAL A 376 7.14 27.90 5.59
C VAL A 376 7.34 28.37 7.04
N THR A 377 8.58 28.67 7.45
CA THR A 377 8.90 29.07 8.84
C THR A 377 8.61 30.54 9.13
N GLU A 378 8.58 31.38 8.10
CA GLU A 378 8.28 32.81 8.14
C GLU A 378 7.68 33.28 6.79
N ASP A 379 6.93 34.38 6.82
CA ASP A 379 6.32 34.95 5.61
C ASP A 379 7.41 35.34 4.60
N THR A 380 7.43 34.72 3.41
CA THR A 380 8.48 34.91 2.41
C THR A 380 7.96 35.06 0.99
N LEU A 381 8.73 35.72 0.12
CA LEU A 381 8.44 35.81 -1.31
C LEU A 381 9.28 34.81 -2.09
N LEU A 382 8.62 33.85 -2.75
CA LEU A 382 9.25 32.98 -3.73
C LEU A 382 9.41 33.75 -5.07
N GLU A 383 10.65 33.81 -5.57
CA GLU A 383 11.04 34.57 -6.78
C GLU A 383 10.52 36.02 -6.78
N ASN A 384 10.56 36.68 -5.61
CA ASN A 384 10.05 38.06 -5.38
C ASN A 384 8.59 38.30 -5.80
N LYS A 385 7.81 37.23 -6.03
CA LYS A 385 6.49 37.30 -6.67
C LYS A 385 5.38 36.64 -5.88
N TYR A 386 5.62 35.44 -5.35
CA TYR A 386 4.58 34.65 -4.68
C TYR A 386 4.79 34.68 -3.16
N LEU A 387 3.89 35.32 -2.44
CA LEU A 387 3.92 35.33 -0.98
C LEU A 387 3.50 33.96 -0.44
N LEU A 388 4.40 33.32 0.29
CA LEU A 388 4.15 32.10 1.04
C LEU A 388 4.06 32.47 2.51
N LYS A 389 2.90 32.23 3.13
CA LYS A 389 2.63 32.61 4.52
C LYS A 389 3.21 31.59 5.51
N LYS A 390 3.72 32.07 6.64
CA LYS A 390 4.22 31.28 7.78
C LYS A 390 3.25 30.18 8.19
N ASN A 391 3.81 29.07 8.67
CA ASN A 391 3.15 27.83 9.09
C ASN A 391 2.38 27.08 7.98
N SER A 392 2.48 27.50 6.71
CA SER A 392 1.87 26.76 5.58
C SER A 392 2.77 25.63 5.11
N PHE A 393 2.19 24.62 4.45
CA PHE A 393 2.97 23.63 3.71
C PHE A 393 3.21 24.05 2.26
N VAL A 394 4.34 23.61 1.69
CA VAL A 394 4.61 23.62 0.25
C VAL A 394 4.82 22.17 -0.22
N PHE A 395 4.06 21.72 -1.22
CA PHE A 395 4.25 20.41 -1.85
C PHE A 395 4.75 20.54 -3.29
N MET A 396 5.68 19.67 -3.62
CA MET A 396 6.31 19.55 -4.93
C MET A 396 6.12 18.12 -5.47
N PRO A 397 4.95 17.79 -6.05
CA PRO A 397 4.64 16.44 -6.52
C PRO A 397 5.53 16.01 -7.70
N ASN A 398 6.31 14.94 -7.54
CA ASN A 398 7.30 14.51 -8.52
C ASN A 398 6.69 14.25 -9.91
N ARG A 399 5.52 13.59 -9.95
CA ARG A 399 4.80 13.27 -11.20
C ARG A 399 4.50 14.51 -12.06
N SER A 400 4.27 15.69 -11.45
CA SER A 400 4.04 16.93 -12.21
C SER A 400 5.25 17.36 -13.03
N TYR A 401 6.48 17.08 -12.57
CA TYR A 401 7.72 17.43 -13.30
C TYR A 401 8.25 16.25 -14.11
N HIS A 402 8.10 15.02 -13.62
CA HIS A 402 8.54 13.79 -14.30
C HIS A 402 7.75 13.54 -15.58
N PHE A 403 6.50 14.01 -15.64
CA PHE A 403 5.61 13.90 -16.79
C PHE A 403 5.33 15.25 -17.49
N ASP A 404 6.19 16.25 -17.29
CA ASP A 404 6.12 17.54 -18.00
C ASP A 404 6.70 17.43 -19.42
N PRO A 405 5.90 17.57 -20.50
CA PRO A 405 6.40 17.50 -21.87
C PRO A 405 7.30 18.67 -22.26
N THR A 406 7.28 19.80 -21.52
CA THR A 406 8.17 20.93 -21.80
C THR A 406 9.60 20.66 -21.33
N SER A 407 9.76 19.89 -20.25
CA SER A 407 11.06 19.43 -19.75
C SER A 407 11.58 18.19 -20.49
N TRP A 408 10.71 17.21 -20.79
CA TRP A 408 11.12 15.87 -21.24
C TRP A 408 10.81 15.55 -22.71
N GLY A 409 10.18 16.47 -23.44
CA GLY A 409 9.80 16.28 -24.84
C GLY A 409 8.54 15.42 -25.04
N PRO A 410 8.21 15.09 -26.30
CA PRO A 410 6.94 14.43 -26.65
C PRO A 410 6.84 12.99 -26.14
N THR A 411 7.96 12.26 -26.01
CA THR A 411 8.00 10.86 -25.53
C THR A 411 7.95 10.75 -24.00
N VAL A 412 7.53 11.81 -23.29
CA VAL A 412 7.55 11.85 -21.82
C VAL A 412 6.70 10.76 -21.15
N ASN A 413 5.59 10.36 -21.78
CA ASN A 413 4.69 9.32 -21.25
C ASN A 413 5.19 7.89 -21.54
N GLU A 414 6.18 7.73 -22.41
CA GLU A 414 6.80 6.44 -22.72
C GLU A 414 7.87 6.09 -21.69
N PHE A 415 8.10 4.80 -21.46
CA PHE A 415 9.27 4.32 -20.75
C PHE A 415 10.43 4.21 -21.74
N ASP A 416 11.46 5.03 -21.58
CA ASP A 416 12.63 5.09 -22.45
C ASP A 416 13.90 4.73 -21.67
N SER A 417 14.27 3.46 -21.75
CA SER A 417 15.50 2.90 -21.15
C SER A 417 16.78 3.66 -21.52
N TYR A 418 16.82 4.37 -22.65
CA TYR A 418 17.97 5.14 -23.14
C TYR A 418 17.85 6.66 -22.92
N ARG A 419 16.85 7.13 -22.16
CA ARG A 419 16.61 8.58 -21.99
C ARG A 419 17.82 9.33 -21.43
N PHE A 420 18.46 8.73 -20.42
CA PHE A 420 19.58 9.32 -19.68
C PHE A 420 20.96 8.91 -20.24
N THR A 421 21.03 7.99 -21.22
CA THR A 421 22.27 7.83 -22.02
C THR A 421 22.38 8.94 -23.06
N ARG A 422 21.24 9.34 -23.65
CA ARG A 422 21.16 10.36 -24.71
C ARG A 422 21.23 11.80 -24.19
N SER A 423 20.76 12.06 -22.98
CA SER A 423 20.66 13.42 -22.43
C SER A 423 20.80 13.46 -20.91
N LYS A 424 21.33 14.57 -20.39
CA LYS A 424 21.29 14.83 -18.94
C LYS A 424 19.87 15.22 -18.53
N ALA A 425 19.50 14.85 -17.30
CA ALA A 425 18.24 15.24 -16.69
C ALA A 425 18.02 16.77 -16.78
N PRO A 426 16.83 17.26 -17.18
CA PRO A 426 16.53 18.69 -17.17
C PRO A 426 16.55 19.24 -15.74
N SER A 427 17.09 20.45 -15.57
CA SER A 427 17.28 21.07 -14.25
C SER A 427 15.96 21.24 -13.50
N GLY A 428 15.91 20.78 -12.25
CA GLY A 428 14.71 20.79 -11.41
C GLY A 428 13.62 19.78 -11.80
N ALA A 429 13.67 19.19 -13.01
CA ALA A 429 12.64 18.27 -13.50
C ALA A 429 12.80 16.84 -12.98
N PHE A 430 14.02 16.30 -12.92
CA PHE A 430 14.26 14.98 -12.32
C PHE A 430 14.39 15.06 -10.80
N ARG A 431 13.67 14.16 -10.10
CA ARG A 431 13.55 14.17 -8.62
C ARG A 431 13.54 12.78 -7.97
N GLY A 432 14.14 11.77 -8.61
CA GLY A 432 14.18 10.40 -8.08
C GLY A 432 14.73 10.29 -6.65
N PHE A 433 15.74 11.10 -6.32
CA PHE A 433 16.39 11.14 -4.99
C PHE A 433 16.19 12.46 -4.23
N GLY A 434 15.15 13.25 -4.56
CA GLY A 434 14.90 14.55 -3.91
C GLY A 434 15.54 15.74 -4.65
N GLY A 435 16.26 16.61 -3.93
CA GLY A 435 16.97 17.75 -4.53
C GLY A 435 17.42 18.85 -3.55
N GLY A 436 18.45 19.60 -3.94
CA GLY A 436 19.11 20.60 -3.09
C GLY A 436 19.80 19.97 -1.88
N VAL A 437 19.80 20.66 -0.73
CA VAL A 437 20.33 20.14 0.55
C VAL A 437 19.53 18.96 1.13
N ASN A 438 18.48 18.50 0.44
CA ASN A 438 17.58 17.42 0.86
C ASN A 438 17.63 16.28 -0.18
N LEU A 439 18.84 15.89 -0.59
CA LEU A 439 19.08 14.70 -1.41
C LEU A 439 19.16 13.47 -0.51
N CYS A 440 18.58 12.36 -0.95
CA CYS A 440 18.66 11.08 -0.24
C CYS A 440 20.13 10.73 0.09
N PRO A 441 20.51 10.51 1.37
CA PRO A 441 21.86 10.07 1.73
C PRO A 441 22.22 8.74 1.05
N GLY A 442 21.33 7.76 1.13
CA GLY A 442 21.48 6.41 0.57
C GLY A 442 21.49 6.32 -0.96
N ARG A 443 21.35 7.43 -1.71
CA ARG A 443 21.34 7.40 -3.19
C ARG A 443 22.55 6.69 -3.79
N PHE A 444 23.73 6.84 -3.17
CA PHE A 444 24.95 6.19 -3.62
C PHE A 444 24.97 4.70 -3.34
N PHE A 445 24.37 4.26 -2.22
CA PHE A 445 24.11 2.85 -1.98
C PHE A 445 23.20 2.29 -3.08
N CYS A 446 22.06 2.94 -3.40
CA CYS A 446 21.14 2.50 -4.45
C CYS A 446 21.78 2.46 -5.86
N TYR A 447 22.60 3.46 -6.23
CA TYR A 447 23.16 3.58 -7.58
C TYR A 447 24.00 2.37 -8.01
N GLU A 448 24.61 1.64 -7.07
CA GLU A 448 25.47 0.48 -7.38
C GLU A 448 24.72 -0.85 -7.22
N TRP A 449 23.42 -0.78 -6.90
CA TRP A 449 22.65 -1.87 -6.29
C TRP A 449 21.36 -2.26 -7.02
N ASP A 450 20.69 -1.34 -7.70
CA ASP A 450 19.45 -1.60 -8.45
C ASP A 450 19.66 -2.42 -9.75
N PHE A 451 20.65 -3.33 -9.77
CA PHE A 451 21.09 -4.08 -10.96
C PHE A 451 20.90 -5.60 -10.85
N SER A 452 20.16 -6.11 -9.85
CA SER A 452 19.75 -7.53 -9.78
C SER A 452 18.27 -7.77 -9.34
N ASN A 453 17.44 -8.26 -10.27
CA ASN A 453 16.10 -8.93 -10.14
C ASN A 453 14.76 -8.10 -10.23
N VAL A 454 13.61 -8.73 -10.60
CA VAL A 454 12.37 -8.14 -11.26
C VAL A 454 10.96 -8.45 -10.65
N CYS A 455 9.84 -7.92 -11.20
CA CYS A 455 8.36 -8.18 -10.94
C CYS A 455 7.75 -7.69 -9.60
N TYR A 456 6.43 -7.63 -9.30
CA TYR A 456 5.13 -7.41 -10.01
C TYR A 456 4.05 -6.89 -8.98
N VAL A 457 2.75 -7.31 -8.98
CA VAL A 457 1.63 -6.76 -8.14
C VAL A 457 0.54 -7.81 -7.72
N ASP A 458 -0.28 -7.45 -6.71
CA ASP A 458 -1.24 -8.17 -5.83
C ASP A 458 -2.77 -7.84 -6.10
N ASN A 459 -3.86 -8.37 -5.48
CA ASN A 459 -4.24 -9.62 -4.75
C ASN A 459 -5.60 -9.48 -3.96
N PRO A 460 -6.67 -10.31 -4.17
CA PRO A 460 -7.84 -10.33 -3.25
C PRO A 460 -8.35 -11.70 -2.76
N ILE A 461 -7.92 -12.84 -3.32
CA ILE A 461 -8.50 -14.18 -3.06
C ILE A 461 -8.20 -14.70 -1.64
N GLN A 462 -7.09 -14.25 -1.05
CA GLN A 462 -6.54 -14.77 0.21
C GLN A 462 -7.46 -14.53 1.42
N LEU A 463 -8.25 -13.46 1.43
CA LEU A 463 -9.17 -13.13 2.53
C LEU A 463 -10.36 -14.09 2.65
N GLN A 464 -10.81 -14.71 1.55
CA GLN A 464 -11.92 -15.66 1.61
C GLN A 464 -11.47 -17.02 2.18
N ALA A 465 -10.31 -17.53 1.74
CA ALA A 465 -9.74 -18.78 2.22
C ALA A 465 -9.66 -18.80 3.76
N PHE A 466 -9.32 -17.66 4.37
CA PHE A 466 -9.31 -17.48 5.82
C PHE A 466 -10.67 -17.68 6.50
N ARG A 467 -11.79 -17.18 5.95
CA ARG A 467 -13.14 -17.41 6.54
C ARG A 467 -13.49 -18.90 6.54
N ILE A 468 -13.24 -19.59 5.43
CA ILE A 468 -13.58 -21.02 5.28
C ILE A 468 -12.76 -21.84 6.27
N TYR A 469 -11.44 -21.62 6.31
CA TYR A 469 -10.53 -22.24 7.28
C TYR A 469 -11.01 -22.02 8.73
N ALA A 470 -11.32 -20.77 9.09
CA ALA A 470 -11.78 -20.42 10.42
C ALA A 470 -13.10 -21.13 10.81
N ARG A 471 -14.08 -21.23 9.92
CA ARG A 471 -15.41 -21.77 10.27
C ARG A 471 -15.50 -23.29 10.16
N ALA A 472 -14.87 -23.88 9.15
CA ALA A 472 -14.83 -25.33 8.97
C ALA A 472 -13.96 -26.01 10.04
N ILE A 473 -12.73 -25.52 10.26
CA ILE A 473 -11.73 -26.22 11.08
C ILE A 473 -11.74 -25.75 12.54
N LEU A 474 -11.74 -24.43 12.79
CA LEU A 474 -11.61 -23.90 14.17
C LEU A 474 -12.95 -23.83 14.92
N ILE A 475 -14.03 -23.43 14.24
CA ILE A 475 -15.36 -23.32 14.87
C ILE A 475 -16.12 -24.66 14.84
N ARG A 476 -15.84 -25.51 13.84
CA ARG A 476 -16.50 -26.80 13.55
C ARG A 476 -18.03 -26.70 13.46
N SER A 477 -18.52 -25.63 12.83
CA SER A 477 -19.95 -25.39 12.66
C SER A 477 -20.21 -24.49 11.44
N LEU A 478 -20.22 -25.13 10.27
CA LEU A 478 -20.67 -24.49 9.04
C LEU A 478 -22.18 -24.22 9.14
N GLY A 479 -22.56 -22.97 8.88
CA GLY A 479 -23.97 -22.57 8.77
C GLY A 479 -24.39 -22.49 7.31
N HIS A 480 -25.69 -22.45 7.05
CA HIS A 480 -26.21 -22.15 5.72
C HIS A 480 -25.70 -20.80 5.17
N ASP A 481 -25.34 -19.85 6.05
CA ASP A 481 -24.70 -18.59 5.68
C ASP A 481 -23.31 -18.77 5.01
N ASP A 482 -22.59 -19.86 5.31
CA ASP A 482 -21.25 -20.14 4.74
C ASP A 482 -21.31 -20.61 3.30
N TYR A 483 -22.15 -21.59 3.00
CA TYR A 483 -22.29 -22.14 1.65
C TYR A 483 -22.78 -21.07 0.67
N VAL A 484 -23.74 -20.24 1.10
CA VAL A 484 -24.24 -19.10 0.31
C VAL A 484 -23.14 -18.04 0.12
N CYS A 485 -22.26 -17.83 1.11
CA CYS A 485 -21.13 -16.89 1.01
C CYS A 485 -20.04 -17.37 0.04
N ILE A 486 -19.82 -18.69 -0.04
CA ILE A 486 -18.93 -19.29 -1.04
C ILE A 486 -19.46 -19.03 -2.44
N LEU A 487 -20.76 -19.29 -2.67
CA LEU A 487 -21.42 -19.01 -3.95
C LEU A 487 -21.36 -17.52 -4.32
N ALA A 488 -21.52 -16.61 -3.36
CA ALA A 488 -21.41 -15.16 -3.58
C ALA A 488 -20.02 -14.74 -4.12
N ALA A 489 -18.94 -15.33 -3.57
CA ALA A 489 -17.58 -15.01 -4.01
C ALA A 489 -17.19 -15.69 -5.33
N ILE A 490 -17.73 -16.88 -5.62
CA ILE A 490 -17.65 -17.47 -6.96
C ILE A 490 -18.32 -16.51 -7.95
N GLY A 491 -19.51 -15.96 -7.62
CA GLY A 491 -20.14 -14.90 -8.40
C GLY A 491 -19.26 -13.65 -8.59
N SER A 492 -18.62 -13.16 -7.53
CA SER A 492 -17.66 -12.04 -7.58
C SER A 492 -16.48 -12.31 -8.51
N THR A 493 -15.93 -13.53 -8.44
CA THR A 493 -14.79 -13.98 -9.26
C THR A 493 -15.18 -14.10 -10.73
N VAL A 494 -16.32 -14.74 -11.02
CA VAL A 494 -16.86 -14.86 -12.37
C VAL A 494 -17.16 -13.48 -12.97
N HIS A 495 -17.75 -12.57 -12.20
CA HIS A 495 -18.01 -11.18 -12.62
C HIS A 495 -16.71 -10.45 -12.98
N SER A 496 -15.69 -10.58 -12.13
CA SER A 496 -14.37 -9.94 -12.33
C SER A 496 -13.64 -10.51 -13.56
N SER A 497 -13.68 -11.84 -13.75
CA SER A 497 -13.08 -12.51 -14.92
C SER A 497 -13.78 -12.12 -16.22
N PHE A 498 -15.11 -12.03 -16.23
CA PHE A 498 -15.86 -11.53 -17.40
C PHE A 498 -15.54 -10.06 -17.70
N MET A 499 -15.33 -9.23 -16.66
CA MET A 499 -14.91 -7.83 -16.82
C MET A 499 -13.59 -7.73 -17.58
N ILE A 500 -12.57 -8.49 -17.15
CA ILE A 500 -11.24 -8.54 -17.76
C ILE A 500 -11.33 -9.08 -19.19
N TYR A 501 -12.08 -10.16 -19.41
CA TYR A 501 -12.29 -10.76 -20.73
C TYR A 501 -12.93 -9.79 -21.73
N ASN A 502 -13.94 -9.04 -21.29
CA ASN A 502 -14.63 -8.06 -22.13
C ASN A 502 -13.80 -6.79 -22.39
N THR A 503 -12.78 -6.46 -21.58
CA THR A 503 -11.83 -5.37 -21.87
C THR A 503 -11.14 -5.59 -23.22
N GLY A 504 -10.77 -6.84 -23.55
CA GLY A 504 -10.21 -7.22 -24.86
C GLY A 504 -11.18 -7.05 -26.05
N LYS A 505 -12.46 -6.74 -25.78
CA LYS A 505 -13.51 -6.48 -26.77
C LYS A 505 -14.01 -5.02 -26.76
N GLY A 506 -13.29 -4.12 -26.08
CA GLY A 506 -13.61 -2.69 -26.00
C GLY A 506 -14.40 -2.27 -24.76
N TYR A 507 -14.62 -3.15 -23.78
CA TYR A 507 -15.22 -2.74 -22.52
C TYR A 507 -14.30 -1.75 -21.77
N GLY A 508 -14.82 -0.56 -21.43
CA GLY A 508 -14.02 0.52 -20.86
C GLY A 508 -13.31 1.43 -21.86
N ALA A 509 -13.45 1.20 -23.17
CA ALA A 509 -13.16 2.21 -24.18
C ALA A 509 -14.41 3.08 -24.45
N HIS A 510 -14.22 4.29 -24.97
CA HIS A 510 -15.34 5.13 -25.40
C HIS A 510 -16.04 4.53 -26.61
N LEU A 511 -17.37 4.63 -26.67
CA LEU A 511 -18.18 3.96 -27.70
C LEU A 511 -17.81 4.39 -29.14
N TRP A 512 -17.37 5.64 -29.34
CA TRP A 512 -16.94 6.17 -30.63
C TRP A 512 -15.51 5.76 -31.05
N ASP A 513 -14.69 5.26 -30.13
CA ASP A 513 -13.35 4.74 -30.44
C ASP A 513 -13.41 3.26 -30.89
N ILE A 514 -14.55 2.60 -30.72
CA ILE A 514 -14.78 1.20 -31.10
C ILE A 514 -15.33 1.14 -32.52
N ARG A 515 -14.70 0.34 -33.38
CA ARG A 515 -15.16 0.15 -34.77
C ARG A 515 -16.51 -0.56 -34.77
N ALA A 516 -17.50 -0.03 -35.49
CA ALA A 516 -18.84 -0.63 -35.58
C ALA A 516 -18.81 -2.12 -36.03
N ILE A 517 -17.85 -2.51 -36.88
CA ILE A 517 -17.66 -3.89 -37.33
C ILE A 517 -17.24 -4.88 -36.23
N SER A 518 -16.63 -4.41 -35.12
CA SER A 518 -16.30 -5.25 -33.95
C SER A 518 -17.48 -5.48 -33.00
N LEU A 519 -18.57 -4.72 -33.13
CA LEU A 519 -19.81 -4.89 -32.36
C LEU A 519 -20.70 -5.98 -32.98
N THR A 520 -20.15 -7.19 -33.09
CA THR A 520 -20.90 -8.35 -33.57
C THR A 520 -22.03 -8.73 -32.59
N PRO A 521 -23.10 -9.43 -33.05
CA PRO A 521 -24.12 -9.96 -32.14
C PRO A 521 -23.55 -10.86 -31.03
N GLN A 522 -22.39 -11.49 -31.25
CA GLN A 522 -21.70 -12.25 -30.20
C GLN A 522 -21.02 -11.32 -29.18
N THR A 523 -20.32 -10.28 -29.64
CA THR A 523 -19.74 -9.24 -28.77
C THR A 523 -20.81 -8.63 -27.86
N LEU A 524 -21.98 -8.30 -28.41
CA LEU A 524 -23.10 -7.74 -27.65
C LEU A 524 -23.67 -8.73 -26.63
N ARG A 525 -23.81 -10.03 -26.98
CA ARG A 525 -24.18 -11.09 -26.02
C ARG A 525 -23.20 -11.19 -24.86
N ASP A 526 -21.90 -11.21 -25.14
CA ASP A 526 -20.85 -11.38 -24.13
C ASP A 526 -20.77 -10.17 -23.17
N LEU A 527 -21.11 -8.97 -23.66
CA LEU A 527 -21.24 -7.76 -22.87
C LEU A 527 -22.51 -7.77 -21.99
N SER A 528 -23.67 -8.12 -22.55
CA SER A 528 -24.94 -8.21 -21.81
C SER A 528 -24.93 -9.32 -20.74
N ALA A 529 -24.20 -10.42 -20.95
CA ALA A 529 -24.10 -11.52 -19.99
C ALA A 529 -23.58 -11.08 -18.60
N MET A 530 -22.76 -10.02 -18.53
CA MET A 530 -22.28 -9.47 -17.26
C MET A 530 -23.40 -8.95 -16.35
N ALA A 531 -24.49 -8.44 -16.92
CA ALA A 531 -25.60 -7.87 -16.16
C ALA A 531 -26.41 -8.92 -15.37
N ILE A 532 -26.25 -10.21 -15.70
CA ILE A 532 -26.91 -11.34 -15.02
C ILE A 532 -26.14 -11.78 -13.76
N ILE A 533 -24.80 -11.72 -13.79
CA ILE A 533 -23.95 -12.21 -12.70
C ILE A 533 -24.09 -11.32 -11.46
N TYR A 534 -24.16 -10.01 -11.66
CA TYR A 534 -24.28 -9.01 -10.61
C TYR A 534 -25.50 -9.21 -9.65
N PRO A 535 -26.77 -9.27 -10.12
CA PRO A 535 -27.93 -9.42 -9.23
C PRO A 535 -27.93 -10.77 -8.50
N LEU A 536 -27.41 -11.84 -9.12
CA LEU A 536 -27.23 -13.14 -8.48
C LEU A 536 -26.21 -13.07 -7.33
N ALA A 537 -25.05 -12.47 -7.57
CA ALA A 537 -24.03 -12.29 -6.54
C ALA A 537 -24.56 -11.45 -5.35
N MET A 538 -25.28 -10.37 -5.63
CA MET A 538 -25.87 -9.51 -4.58
C MET A 538 -26.99 -10.19 -3.80
N LEU A 539 -27.83 -11.00 -4.45
CA LEU A 539 -28.81 -11.83 -3.76
C LEU A 539 -28.12 -12.77 -2.77
N LEU A 540 -27.06 -13.47 -3.20
CA LEU A 540 -26.30 -14.39 -2.36
C LEU A 540 -25.65 -13.67 -1.16
N VAL A 541 -25.03 -12.51 -1.37
CA VAL A 541 -24.50 -11.67 -0.27
C VAL A 541 -25.59 -11.34 0.75
N LYS A 542 -26.78 -10.93 0.30
CA LYS A 542 -27.89 -10.57 1.20
C LYS A 542 -28.44 -11.78 1.94
N LEU A 543 -28.62 -12.90 1.26
CA LEU A 543 -29.01 -14.17 1.89
C LEU A 543 -28.01 -14.61 2.95
N THR A 544 -26.70 -14.49 2.70
CA THR A 544 -25.66 -14.75 3.72
C THR A 544 -25.84 -13.88 4.97
N ILE A 545 -26.09 -12.57 4.81
CA ILE A 545 -26.29 -11.64 5.94
C ILE A 545 -27.60 -11.96 6.68
N SER A 546 -28.70 -12.21 5.98
CA SER A 546 -30.00 -12.57 6.57
C SER A 546 -29.94 -13.90 7.35
N LEU A 547 -29.32 -14.93 6.78
CA LEU A 547 -29.12 -16.23 7.43
C LEU A 547 -28.23 -16.11 8.68
N LEU A 548 -27.18 -15.28 8.61
CA LEU A 548 -26.35 -14.94 9.76
C LEU A 548 -27.16 -14.23 10.87
N TYR A 549 -28.06 -13.31 10.52
CA TYR A 549 -28.91 -12.62 11.50
C TYR A 549 -29.93 -13.54 12.15
N LEU A 550 -30.56 -14.44 11.37
CA LEU A 550 -31.44 -15.49 11.90
C LEU A 550 -30.69 -16.42 12.88
N ARG A 551 -29.42 -16.72 12.60
CA ARG A 551 -28.54 -17.51 13.48
C ARG A 551 -28.18 -16.77 14.78
N LEU A 552 -27.92 -15.46 14.72
CA LEU A 552 -27.46 -14.66 15.87
C LEU A 552 -28.58 -14.23 16.82
N PHE A 553 -29.79 -13.96 16.33
CA PHE A 553 -30.89 -13.35 17.12
C PHE A 553 -32.21 -14.12 17.04
N SER A 554 -32.14 -15.45 16.86
CA SER A 554 -33.29 -16.35 16.67
C SER A 554 -34.43 -16.24 17.70
N LEU A 555 -34.12 -15.76 18.92
CA LEU A 555 -35.03 -15.63 20.06
C LEU A 555 -36.02 -14.46 19.93
N HIS A 556 -35.69 -13.37 19.22
CA HIS A 556 -36.56 -12.20 19.10
C HIS A 556 -37.58 -12.36 17.96
N LYS A 557 -38.84 -12.68 18.30
CA LYS A 557 -39.92 -12.94 17.32
C LYS A 557 -40.09 -11.80 16.28
N THR A 558 -40.13 -10.54 16.72
CA THR A 558 -40.30 -9.38 15.81
C THR A 558 -39.13 -9.22 14.85
N PHE A 559 -37.89 -9.29 15.35
CA PHE A 559 -36.68 -9.22 14.52
C PHE A 559 -36.63 -10.36 13.50
N ARG A 560 -36.92 -11.59 13.94
CA ARG A 560 -36.96 -12.77 13.08
C ARG A 560 -37.97 -12.62 11.94
N ASN A 561 -39.16 -12.09 12.22
CA ASN A 561 -40.17 -11.82 11.19
C ASN A 561 -39.72 -10.71 10.22
N LEU A 562 -39.03 -9.68 10.70
CA LEU A 562 -38.46 -8.62 9.84
C LEU A 562 -37.33 -9.16 8.93
N VAL A 563 -36.46 -10.06 9.43
CA VAL A 563 -35.44 -10.71 8.59
C VAL A 563 -36.10 -11.62 7.54
N TYR A 564 -37.09 -12.43 7.90
CA TYR A 564 -37.83 -13.24 6.92
C TYR A 564 -38.55 -12.38 5.87
N GLY A 565 -39.10 -11.23 6.27
CA GLY A 565 -39.70 -10.25 5.35
C GLY A 565 -38.68 -9.69 4.36
N GLN A 566 -37.54 -9.17 4.85
CA GLN A 566 -36.48 -8.67 3.98
C GLN A 566 -35.88 -9.77 3.08
N MET A 567 -35.75 -11.00 3.58
CA MET A 567 -35.24 -12.13 2.81
C MET A 567 -36.19 -12.46 1.64
N SER A 568 -37.50 -12.53 1.91
CA SER A 568 -38.53 -12.78 0.89
C SER A 568 -38.59 -11.66 -0.15
N VAL A 569 -38.54 -10.40 0.29
CA VAL A 569 -38.51 -9.22 -0.58
C VAL A 569 -37.25 -9.18 -1.45
N SER A 570 -36.09 -9.56 -0.91
CA SER A 570 -34.84 -9.63 -1.69
C SER A 570 -34.90 -10.76 -2.72
N VAL A 571 -35.35 -11.95 -2.34
CA VAL A 571 -35.50 -13.08 -3.28
C VAL A 571 -36.45 -12.73 -4.42
N ALA A 572 -37.63 -12.16 -4.12
CA ALA A 572 -38.59 -11.77 -5.15
C ALA A 572 -38.02 -10.71 -6.11
N PHE A 573 -37.32 -9.71 -5.58
CA PHE A 573 -36.74 -8.63 -6.40
C PHE A 573 -35.60 -9.13 -7.31
N TYR A 574 -34.59 -9.80 -6.76
CA TYR A 574 -33.42 -10.20 -7.55
C TYR A 574 -33.72 -11.37 -8.50
N THR A 575 -34.67 -12.26 -8.18
CA THR A 575 -35.11 -13.28 -9.16
C THR A 575 -35.89 -12.65 -10.30
N GLY A 576 -36.82 -11.71 -10.03
CA GLY A 576 -37.51 -10.94 -11.06
C GLY A 576 -36.56 -10.16 -11.97
N LEU A 577 -35.55 -9.48 -11.38
CA LEU A 577 -34.52 -8.77 -12.14
C LEU A 577 -33.63 -9.72 -12.96
N THR A 578 -33.31 -10.90 -12.45
CA THR A 578 -32.52 -11.90 -13.19
C THR A 578 -33.32 -12.47 -14.37
N ILE A 579 -34.63 -12.72 -14.19
CA ILE A 579 -35.53 -13.13 -15.28
C ILE A 579 -35.62 -12.03 -16.35
N TRP A 580 -35.71 -10.76 -15.95
CA TRP A 580 -35.66 -9.62 -16.88
C TRP A 580 -34.34 -9.58 -17.67
N GLN A 581 -33.19 -9.68 -17.00
CA GLN A 581 -31.86 -9.64 -17.65
C GLN A 581 -31.64 -10.84 -18.59
N ILE A 582 -32.18 -12.02 -18.27
CA ILE A 582 -32.18 -13.18 -19.17
C ILE A 582 -33.09 -12.95 -20.38
N TYR A 583 -34.28 -12.39 -20.18
CA TYR A 583 -35.19 -12.04 -21.27
C TYR A 583 -34.54 -11.01 -22.22
N GLU A 584 -33.87 -10.00 -21.67
CA GLU A 584 -33.10 -9.01 -22.42
C GLU A 584 -31.94 -9.66 -23.21
N LEU A 585 -31.16 -10.54 -22.58
CA LEU A 585 -30.09 -11.30 -23.25
C LEU A 585 -30.61 -12.19 -24.40
N LEU A 586 -31.86 -12.66 -24.35
CA LEU A 586 -32.44 -13.47 -25.42
C LEU A 586 -33.01 -12.64 -26.58
N HIS A 587 -33.55 -11.44 -26.33
CA HIS A 587 -34.32 -10.68 -27.34
C HIS A 587 -33.63 -9.40 -27.85
N CYS A 588 -32.70 -8.82 -27.08
CA CYS A 588 -32.06 -7.53 -27.40
C CYS A 588 -30.69 -7.65 -28.09
N THR A 589 -30.35 -8.82 -28.65
CA THR A 589 -29.00 -9.13 -29.17
C THR A 589 -28.80 -8.94 -30.68
N THR A 590 -29.81 -8.43 -31.39
CA THR A 590 -29.66 -8.00 -32.79
C THR A 590 -29.69 -6.48 -32.89
N ALA A 591 -28.92 -5.91 -33.82
CA ALA A 591 -28.81 -4.45 -34.00
C ALA A 591 -30.16 -3.77 -34.27
N THR A 592 -31.12 -4.50 -34.85
CA THR A 592 -32.51 -4.06 -35.05
C THR A 592 -33.32 -3.95 -33.74
N SER A 593 -33.05 -4.81 -32.75
CA SER A 593 -33.76 -4.82 -31.46
C SER A 593 -33.47 -3.60 -30.58
N LEU A 594 -32.34 -2.90 -30.78
CA LEU A 594 -31.99 -1.67 -30.06
C LEU A 594 -33.04 -0.55 -30.18
N SER A 595 -33.86 -0.58 -31.24
CA SER A 595 -34.95 0.37 -31.47
C SER A 595 -36.23 0.05 -30.66
N SER A 596 -36.33 -1.13 -30.04
CA SER A 596 -37.53 -1.51 -29.30
C SER A 596 -37.61 -0.83 -27.93
N LYS A 597 -38.81 -0.40 -27.54
CA LYS A 597 -39.06 0.21 -26.21
C LYS A 597 -38.69 -0.74 -25.05
N VAL A 598 -38.59 -2.03 -25.28
CA VAL A 598 -38.24 -3.03 -24.26
C VAL A 598 -36.73 -3.02 -23.98
N CYS A 599 -35.89 -2.89 -25.02
CA CYS A 599 -34.44 -2.81 -24.89
C CYS A 599 -33.96 -1.39 -24.48
N ALA A 600 -34.77 -0.35 -24.71
CA ALA A 600 -34.40 1.04 -24.41
C ALA A 600 -34.49 1.43 -22.91
N VAL A 601 -35.15 0.64 -22.06
CA VAL A 601 -35.52 1.01 -20.67
C VAL A 601 -34.48 0.52 -19.63
N ASN A 602 -33.37 -0.09 -20.08
CA ASN A 602 -32.33 -0.68 -19.22
C ASN A 602 -31.74 0.34 -18.20
N ALA A 603 -31.54 1.60 -18.60
CA ALA A 603 -31.00 2.65 -17.70
C ALA A 603 -31.90 2.93 -16.49
N GLU A 604 -33.21 3.07 -16.71
CA GLU A 604 -34.20 3.31 -15.63
C GLU A 604 -34.33 2.11 -14.69
N VAL A 605 -34.29 0.89 -15.25
CA VAL A 605 -34.29 -0.36 -14.49
C VAL A 605 -33.04 -0.48 -13.61
N ASN A 606 -31.87 -0.12 -14.11
CA ASN A 606 -30.63 -0.10 -13.33
C ASN A 606 -30.66 0.91 -12.19
N LEU A 607 -31.24 2.10 -12.42
CA LEU A 607 -31.42 3.10 -11.36
C LEU A 607 -32.41 2.59 -10.29
N ALA A 608 -33.55 2.01 -10.70
CA ALA A 608 -34.50 1.40 -9.77
C ALA A 608 -33.86 0.25 -8.95
N CYS A 609 -33.04 -0.58 -9.59
CA CYS A 609 -32.23 -1.60 -8.91
C CYS A 609 -31.23 -1.00 -7.91
N ALA A 610 -30.53 0.08 -8.27
CA ALA A 610 -29.57 0.71 -7.39
C ALA A 610 -30.26 1.33 -6.15
N CYS A 611 -31.41 1.99 -6.33
CA CYS A 611 -32.24 2.49 -5.25
C CYS A 611 -32.72 1.37 -4.30
N PHE A 612 -33.23 0.26 -4.85
CA PHE A 612 -33.63 -0.90 -4.06
C PHE A 612 -32.43 -1.53 -3.32
N ASN A 613 -31.26 -1.59 -3.97
CA ASN A 613 -30.05 -2.13 -3.37
C ASN A 613 -29.65 -1.33 -2.12
N VAL A 614 -29.54 0.00 -2.25
CA VAL A 614 -29.23 0.92 -1.14
C VAL A 614 -30.26 0.83 -0.01
N ALA A 615 -31.56 0.81 -0.35
CA ALA A 615 -32.63 0.76 0.65
C ALA A 615 -32.60 -0.56 1.47
N THR A 616 -32.36 -1.70 0.81
CA THR A 616 -32.26 -3.00 1.49
C THR A 616 -30.94 -3.19 2.24
N ASP A 617 -29.83 -2.60 1.78
CA ASP A 617 -28.56 -2.57 2.50
C ASP A 617 -28.67 -1.75 3.79
N PHE A 618 -29.27 -0.55 3.71
CA PHE A 618 -29.53 0.30 4.87
C PHE A 618 -30.47 -0.39 5.87
N PHE A 619 -31.51 -1.08 5.39
CA PHE A 619 -32.39 -1.86 6.25
C PHE A 619 -31.64 -2.98 6.98
N LEU A 620 -30.80 -3.76 6.27
CA LEU A 620 -29.96 -4.79 6.87
C LEU A 620 -28.99 -4.20 7.90
N PHE A 621 -28.34 -3.08 7.62
CA PHE A 621 -27.47 -2.41 8.56
C PHE A 621 -28.21 -1.92 9.82
N ALA A 622 -29.38 -1.30 9.67
CA ALA A 622 -30.14 -0.72 10.77
C ALA A 622 -30.77 -1.79 11.69
N LEU A 623 -31.17 -2.94 11.15
CA LEU A 623 -31.94 -3.96 11.87
C LEU A 623 -31.31 -4.47 13.19
N PRO A 624 -30.00 -4.80 13.28
CA PRO A 624 -29.39 -5.24 14.53
C PRO A 624 -29.11 -4.10 15.53
N VAL A 625 -29.09 -2.83 15.10
CA VAL A 625 -28.63 -1.71 15.95
C VAL A 625 -29.48 -1.51 17.20
N PRO A 626 -30.84 -1.43 17.14
CA PRO A 626 -31.66 -1.28 18.33
C PRO A 626 -31.51 -2.44 19.34
N ILE A 627 -31.33 -3.67 18.83
CA ILE A 627 -31.13 -4.85 19.69
C ILE A 627 -29.80 -4.74 20.43
N VAL A 628 -28.70 -4.47 19.72
CA VAL A 628 -27.38 -4.34 20.34
C VAL A 628 -27.31 -3.16 21.32
N MET A 629 -28.04 -2.08 21.05
CA MET A 629 -28.20 -0.98 22.02
C MET A 629 -28.98 -1.41 23.27
N GLY A 630 -30.03 -2.24 23.12
CA GLY A 630 -30.83 -2.78 24.23
C GLY A 630 -30.13 -3.87 25.07
N LEU A 631 -29.13 -4.58 24.55
CA LEU A 631 -28.44 -5.62 25.31
C LEU A 631 -27.71 -5.08 26.57
N GLN A 632 -27.94 -5.69 27.73
CA GLN A 632 -27.22 -5.39 28.97
C GLN A 632 -25.81 -6.03 28.97
N MET A 633 -24.87 -5.39 28.28
CA MET A 633 -23.47 -5.82 28.20
C MET A 633 -22.52 -4.65 28.45
N ARG A 634 -21.36 -4.93 29.06
CA ARG A 634 -20.26 -3.97 29.27
C ARG A 634 -19.94 -3.23 27.97
N ASN A 635 -19.90 -1.90 28.01
CA ASN A 635 -19.85 -1.03 26.83
C ASN A 635 -18.75 -1.39 25.81
N SER A 636 -17.60 -1.91 26.24
CA SER A 636 -16.54 -2.39 25.33
C SER A 636 -16.97 -3.56 24.43
N LYS A 637 -17.79 -4.49 24.93
CA LYS A 637 -18.37 -5.59 24.13
C LYS A 637 -19.50 -5.09 23.23
N LYS A 638 -20.32 -4.15 23.72
CA LYS A 638 -21.39 -3.51 22.94
C LYS A 638 -20.82 -2.74 21.75
N MET A 639 -19.79 -1.93 21.95
CA MET A 639 -19.08 -1.22 20.87
C MET A 639 -18.39 -2.17 19.88
N GLY A 640 -17.80 -3.27 20.36
CA GLY A 640 -17.23 -4.29 19.47
C GLY A 640 -18.28 -4.97 18.58
N LEU A 641 -19.48 -5.22 19.12
CA LEU A 641 -20.59 -5.80 18.37
C LEU A 641 -21.21 -4.80 17.38
N LEU A 642 -21.38 -3.53 17.78
CA LEU A 642 -21.79 -2.44 16.88
C LEU A 642 -20.78 -2.20 15.77
N ALA A 643 -19.47 -2.30 16.02
CA ALA A 643 -18.43 -2.15 15.00
C ALA A 643 -18.46 -3.28 13.95
N ILE A 644 -18.83 -4.50 14.34
CA ILE A 644 -19.00 -5.63 13.42
C ILE A 644 -20.22 -5.40 12.50
N PHE A 645 -21.35 -4.94 13.05
CA PHE A 645 -22.49 -4.55 12.22
C PHE A 645 -22.23 -3.27 11.40
N GLY A 646 -21.38 -2.37 11.91
CA GLY A 646 -20.88 -1.19 11.21
C GLY A 646 -20.09 -1.48 9.93
N ALA A 647 -19.53 -2.69 9.77
CA ALA A 647 -18.97 -3.12 8.49
C ALA A 647 -20.03 -3.17 7.37
N GLY A 648 -21.30 -3.46 7.70
CA GLY A 648 -22.42 -3.38 6.75
C GLY A 648 -22.73 -1.95 6.28
N PHE A 649 -22.39 -0.93 7.06
CA PHE A 649 -22.53 0.46 6.64
C PHE A 649 -21.57 0.81 5.49
N SER A 650 -20.35 0.25 5.48
CA SER A 650 -19.41 0.47 4.38
C SER A 650 -19.90 -0.12 3.05
N ALA A 651 -20.61 -1.26 3.07
CA ALA A 651 -21.30 -1.79 1.90
C ALA A 651 -22.38 -0.80 1.41
N THR A 652 -23.22 -0.32 2.32
CA THR A 652 -24.28 0.67 2.02
C THR A 652 -23.71 1.96 1.40
N VAL A 653 -22.55 2.43 1.86
CA VAL A 653 -21.87 3.61 1.29
C VAL A 653 -21.38 3.35 -0.13
N VAL A 654 -20.81 2.17 -0.43
CA VAL A 654 -20.41 1.80 -1.80
C VAL A 654 -21.63 1.70 -2.71
N SER A 655 -22.71 1.08 -2.24
CA SER A 655 -24.00 1.01 -2.95
C SER A 655 -24.57 2.39 -3.27
N LEU A 656 -24.47 3.33 -2.33
CA LEU A 656 -24.94 4.71 -2.51
C LEU A 656 -24.09 5.47 -3.53
N VAL A 657 -22.76 5.33 -3.49
CA VAL A 657 -21.86 5.94 -4.48
C VAL A 657 -22.16 5.41 -5.89
N ARG A 658 -22.38 4.11 -6.04
CA ARG A 658 -22.75 3.50 -7.33
C ARG A 658 -24.11 3.98 -7.82
N MET A 659 -25.12 4.08 -6.95
CA MET A 659 -26.44 4.64 -7.28
C MET A 659 -26.34 6.09 -7.77
N ILE A 660 -25.53 6.93 -7.13
CA ILE A 660 -25.32 8.34 -7.53
C ILE A 660 -24.70 8.43 -8.93
N LEU A 661 -23.76 7.53 -9.27
CA LEU A 661 -23.13 7.51 -10.59
C LEU A 661 -24.10 7.04 -11.67
N ILE A 662 -24.86 5.96 -11.44
CA ILE A 662 -25.92 5.50 -12.34
C ILE A 662 -26.97 6.59 -12.56
N ALA A 663 -27.38 7.32 -11.51
CA ALA A 663 -28.33 8.42 -11.61
C ALA A 663 -27.78 9.62 -12.41
N LYS A 664 -26.49 9.94 -12.24
CA LYS A 664 -25.84 11.07 -12.91
C LYS A 664 -25.64 10.82 -14.41
N ASP A 665 -25.28 9.59 -14.77
CA ASP A 665 -24.86 9.22 -16.12
C ASP A 665 -25.98 8.48 -16.91
N LEU A 666 -27.21 8.51 -16.41
CA LEU A 666 -28.41 7.80 -16.89
C LEU A 666 -28.74 7.97 -18.37
N HIS A 667 -28.46 9.14 -18.95
CA HIS A 667 -28.75 9.49 -20.36
C HIS A 667 -27.48 9.72 -21.19
N ASN A 668 -26.33 9.29 -20.72
CA ASN A 668 -25.06 9.52 -21.40
C ASN A 668 -24.88 8.48 -22.54
N PRO A 669 -24.59 8.89 -23.79
CA PRO A 669 -24.45 7.97 -24.92
C PRO A 669 -23.24 7.02 -24.81
N ASP A 670 -22.27 7.29 -23.93
CA ASP A 670 -21.03 6.52 -23.80
C ASP A 670 -21.17 5.29 -22.90
N LEU A 671 -22.06 4.38 -23.30
CA LEU A 671 -22.54 3.28 -22.46
C LEU A 671 -21.43 2.33 -21.98
N LEU A 672 -20.43 2.00 -22.83
CA LEU A 672 -19.41 0.98 -22.51
C LEU A 672 -18.35 1.49 -21.53
N TYR A 673 -17.94 2.75 -21.65
CA TYR A 673 -17.03 3.40 -20.71
C TYR A 673 -17.66 3.54 -19.31
N ILE A 674 -18.92 3.96 -19.27
CA ILE A 674 -19.67 4.18 -18.02
C ILE A 674 -20.05 2.86 -17.36
N ALA A 675 -20.43 1.84 -18.15
CA ALA A 675 -20.66 0.49 -17.65
C ALA A 675 -19.40 -0.09 -17.01
N ALA A 676 -18.22 0.05 -17.62
CA ALA A 676 -16.97 -0.43 -17.04
C ALA A 676 -16.62 0.30 -15.73
N TYR A 677 -16.73 1.64 -15.71
CA TYR A 677 -16.51 2.43 -14.51
C TYR A 677 -17.46 2.05 -13.36
N THR A 678 -18.72 1.78 -13.69
CA THR A 678 -19.74 1.33 -12.73
C THR A 678 -19.53 -0.11 -12.29
N SER A 679 -19.04 -1.00 -13.17
CA SER A 679 -18.75 -2.40 -12.87
C SER A 679 -17.60 -2.56 -11.87
N ILE A 680 -16.58 -1.71 -11.93
CA ILE A 680 -15.53 -1.66 -10.89
C ILE A 680 -16.18 -1.49 -9.51
N LEU A 681 -17.17 -0.59 -9.38
CA LEU A 681 -17.89 -0.39 -8.13
C LEU A 681 -18.80 -1.58 -7.78
N THR A 682 -19.38 -2.30 -8.75
CA THR A 682 -20.12 -3.54 -8.44
C THR A 682 -19.22 -4.64 -7.86
N VAL A 683 -17.97 -4.77 -8.35
CA VAL A 683 -16.98 -5.70 -7.78
C VAL A 683 -16.62 -5.30 -6.35
N VAL A 684 -16.44 -4.00 -6.08
CA VAL A 684 -16.19 -3.51 -4.71
C VAL A 684 -17.42 -3.75 -3.82
N GLU A 685 -18.63 -3.50 -4.30
CA GLU A 685 -19.90 -3.67 -3.57
C GLU A 685 -20.11 -5.13 -3.12
N ILE A 686 -19.97 -6.09 -4.05
CA ILE A 686 -20.06 -7.54 -3.76
C ILE A 686 -19.00 -7.94 -2.73
N ASN A 687 -17.74 -7.55 -2.94
CA ASN A 687 -16.64 -7.96 -2.06
C ASN A 687 -16.72 -7.33 -0.66
N VAL A 688 -17.11 -6.05 -0.54
CA VAL A 688 -17.36 -5.41 0.77
C VAL A 688 -18.54 -6.08 1.49
N GLY A 689 -19.58 -6.50 0.77
CA GLY A 689 -20.67 -7.31 1.34
C GLY A 689 -20.21 -8.68 1.88
N ILE A 690 -19.39 -9.39 1.12
CA ILE A 690 -18.75 -10.66 1.55
C ILE A 690 -17.86 -10.43 2.78
N ILE A 691 -17.09 -9.34 2.83
CA ILE A 691 -16.25 -8.97 3.97
C ILE A 691 -17.10 -8.65 5.21
N ALA A 692 -18.18 -7.87 5.06
CA ALA A 692 -19.10 -7.55 6.16
C ALA A 692 -19.74 -8.81 6.76
N ALA A 693 -20.21 -9.72 5.91
CA ALA A 693 -20.66 -11.04 6.35
C ALA A 693 -19.54 -11.83 7.07
N SER A 694 -18.30 -11.73 6.57
CA SER A 694 -17.12 -12.42 7.10
C SER A 694 -16.70 -11.98 8.49
N MET A 695 -16.77 -10.68 8.79
CA MET A 695 -16.33 -10.10 10.07
C MET A 695 -17.09 -10.61 11.30
N SER A 696 -18.33 -11.06 11.14
CA SER A 696 -19.15 -11.65 12.21
C SER A 696 -18.53 -12.87 12.90
N SER A 697 -17.70 -13.61 12.17
CA SER A 697 -17.17 -14.92 12.59
C SER A 697 -15.78 -14.80 13.23
N LEU A 698 -15.10 -13.69 12.95
CA LEU A 698 -13.75 -13.37 13.38
C LEU A 698 -13.56 -13.44 14.91
N PRO A 699 -14.47 -12.92 15.77
CA PRO A 699 -14.26 -12.96 17.23
C PRO A 699 -14.30 -14.38 17.82
N ILE A 700 -15.10 -15.28 17.22
CA ILE A 700 -15.24 -16.66 17.69
C ILE A 700 -14.07 -17.50 17.20
N ALA A 701 -13.63 -17.30 15.95
CA ALA A 701 -12.45 -17.93 15.39
C ALA A 701 -11.19 -17.58 16.19
N LEU A 702 -10.98 -16.30 16.54
CA LEU A 702 -9.86 -15.86 17.37
C LEU A 702 -9.89 -16.46 18.79
N LYS A 703 -11.09 -16.74 19.34
CA LYS A 703 -11.22 -17.34 20.68
C LYS A 703 -11.01 -18.86 20.68
N LYS A 704 -11.52 -19.58 19.67
CA LYS A 704 -11.39 -21.05 19.55
C LYS A 704 -10.07 -21.50 18.91
N GLY A 705 -9.48 -20.68 18.04
CA GLY A 705 -8.21 -20.97 17.38
C GLY A 705 -7.00 -20.90 18.31
N LYS A 706 -7.12 -20.20 19.44
CA LYS A 706 -6.05 -20.06 20.44
C LYS A 706 -5.48 -21.41 20.91
N PRO A 707 -6.25 -22.35 21.50
CA PRO A 707 -5.72 -23.66 21.90
C PRO A 707 -5.22 -24.53 20.73
N PHE A 708 -5.71 -24.34 19.50
CA PHE A 708 -5.16 -25.05 18.33
C PHE A 708 -3.77 -24.52 17.96
N PHE A 709 -3.58 -23.20 17.99
CA PHE A 709 -2.27 -22.58 17.84
C PHE A 709 -1.33 -23.01 18.98
N ASP A 710 -1.77 -22.93 20.24
CA ASP A 710 -0.97 -23.29 21.41
C ASP A 710 -0.52 -24.77 21.35
N ASN A 711 -1.42 -25.71 21.01
CA ASN A 711 -1.08 -27.14 20.87
C ASN A 711 -0.19 -27.42 19.64
N THR A 712 -0.36 -26.70 18.53
CA THR A 712 0.51 -26.83 17.36
C THR A 712 1.92 -26.32 17.68
N LEU A 713 2.02 -25.22 18.43
CA LEU A 713 3.29 -24.70 18.94
C LEU A 713 4.00 -25.72 19.85
N GLN A 714 3.27 -26.35 20.77
CA GLN A 714 3.80 -27.40 21.64
C GLN A 714 4.23 -28.65 20.88
N SER A 715 3.46 -29.09 19.86
CA SER A 715 3.83 -30.24 19.02
C SER A 715 5.05 -29.97 18.14
N LEU A 716 5.27 -28.72 17.72
CA LEU A 716 6.49 -28.33 17.02
C LEU A 716 7.69 -28.28 17.98
N GLN A 717 7.49 -27.76 19.20
CA GLN A 717 8.52 -27.74 20.25
C GLN A 717 8.95 -29.14 20.69
N SER A 718 8.03 -30.11 20.85
CA SER A 718 8.39 -31.47 21.26
C SER A 718 9.20 -32.23 20.20
N ASN A 719 8.82 -32.10 18.92
CA ASN A 719 9.56 -32.71 17.79
C ASN A 719 10.97 -32.10 17.61
N LEU A 720 11.14 -30.81 17.91
CA LEU A 720 12.45 -30.13 17.91
C LEU A 720 13.35 -30.52 19.09
N LEU A 721 12.79 -31.00 20.20
CA LEU A 721 13.56 -31.46 21.35
C LEU A 721 14.01 -32.93 21.20
N PHE A 722 13.17 -33.80 20.64
CA PHE A 722 13.51 -35.22 20.46
C PHE A 722 14.68 -35.44 19.47
N THR A 723 14.77 -34.60 18.44
CA THR A 723 15.87 -34.60 17.45
C THR A 723 17.23 -34.19 18.02
N ARG A 724 17.28 -33.59 19.22
CA ARG A 724 18.53 -33.11 19.85
C ARG A 724 19.25 -34.16 20.70
N SER A 725 18.56 -35.21 21.15
CA SER A 725 19.13 -36.24 22.05
C SER A 725 20.05 -37.23 21.31
N ASN A 726 19.64 -37.72 20.13
CA ASN A 726 20.38 -38.77 19.41
C ASN A 726 21.69 -38.31 18.75
N ARG A 727 22.01 -37.00 18.74
CA ARG A 727 23.17 -36.46 18.02
C ARG A 727 24.45 -36.30 18.87
N SER A 728 24.44 -36.69 20.14
CA SER A 728 25.56 -36.48 21.08
C SER A 728 26.42 -37.72 21.39
N LYS A 729 26.15 -38.89 20.80
CA LYS A 729 26.76 -40.18 21.22
C LYS A 729 27.69 -40.86 20.20
N THR A 730 27.98 -40.27 19.04
CA THR A 730 28.61 -40.99 17.91
C THR A 730 29.81 -40.27 17.27
N SER A 731 30.67 -39.59 18.04
CA SER A 731 31.81 -38.82 17.48
C SER A 731 33.07 -38.75 18.36
N TYR A 732 33.36 -39.74 19.20
CA TYR A 732 34.59 -39.74 20.03
C TYR A 732 35.48 -41.00 19.91
N GLU A 733 35.17 -41.92 18.99
CA GLU A 733 36.02 -43.09 18.71
C GLU A 733 36.12 -43.33 17.20
N SER A 734 37.17 -42.78 16.57
CA SER A 734 37.90 -43.37 15.43
C SER A 734 38.89 -42.37 14.83
N ASP A 735 40.08 -42.27 15.42
CA ASP A 735 41.30 -41.98 14.63
C ASP A 735 42.59 -42.25 15.44
N HIS A 736 42.94 -43.52 15.59
CA HIS A 736 44.35 -43.93 15.71
C HIS A 736 44.56 -45.29 15.03
N ARG A 737 45.71 -45.41 14.35
CA ARG A 737 45.94 -46.34 13.24
C ARG A 737 46.32 -47.76 13.69
N SER A 738 45.99 -48.73 12.83
CA SER A 738 46.59 -50.06 12.82
C SER A 738 48.04 -50.04 12.32
N ALA A 739 48.98 -50.63 13.07
CA ALA A 739 49.94 -51.65 12.57
C ALA A 739 50.96 -52.10 13.64
N ALA A 740 50.67 -53.25 14.27
CA ALA A 740 51.57 -54.34 14.67
C ALA A 740 52.90 -54.14 15.46
N SER A 741 53.05 -55.05 16.43
CA SER A 741 54.28 -55.65 17.01
C SER A 741 54.88 -55.06 18.30
N LYS A 742 55.47 -55.97 19.09
CA LYS A 742 55.95 -55.94 20.49
C LYS A 742 57.42 -56.46 20.50
N PRO A 743 58.19 -56.40 21.61
CA PRO A 743 58.10 -55.58 22.84
C PRO A 743 59.48 -55.00 23.29
N THR A 744 59.54 -54.61 24.58
CA THR A 744 60.69 -54.56 25.52
C THR A 744 61.72 -53.41 25.53
N GLU A 745 61.86 -52.89 26.76
CA GLU A 745 63.08 -52.42 27.47
C GLU A 745 63.58 -50.95 27.46
N GLU A 746 63.89 -50.54 28.70
CA GLU A 746 64.86 -49.57 29.25
C GLU A 746 64.94 -48.07 28.84
N PHE A 747 64.47 -47.23 29.79
CA PHE A 747 65.29 -46.38 30.69
C PHE A 747 66.25 -45.28 30.18
N ILE A 748 66.24 -44.18 30.97
CA ILE A 748 67.21 -43.05 31.10
C ILE A 748 66.98 -41.83 30.16
N PRO A 749 66.91 -40.60 30.73
CA PRO A 749 66.70 -39.35 29.98
C PRO A 749 68.03 -38.62 29.70
N LEU A 750 67.98 -37.47 29.00
CA LEU A 750 68.62 -36.23 29.47
C LEU A 750 68.23 -34.99 28.65
N GLU A 751 68.58 -33.83 29.21
CA GLU A 751 68.23 -32.46 28.84
C GLU A 751 68.94 -31.94 27.58
N GLY A 752 68.44 -30.80 27.06
CA GLY A 752 69.01 -30.01 25.96
C GLY A 752 68.20 -28.74 25.71
#